data_AF-A0A9R1C850-F1
#
_entry.id   AF-A0A9R1C850-F1
#
_cell.length_a   1.000
_cell.length_b   1.000
_cell.length_c   1.000
_cell.angle_alpha   90.00
_cell.angle_beta   90.00
_cell.angle_gamma   90.00
#
_symmetry.space_group_name_H-M   'P 1'
#
loop_
_entity.id
_entity.type
_entity.pdbx_description
1 polymer ?
#
loop_
_entity_poly.entity_id
_entity_poly.type
_entity_poly.pdbx_seq_one_letter_code
_entity_poly.pdbx_strand_id
1 'polypeptide(L)'
;MKRYFNYAFLGAIALLGATMFTGCSGSDDAVAENNPNYDATTGLVKSQFVLNIASNAKPTRSGGTTVQAGGENFRGIDNTLLFAYKTGKNSGNRFVDATLAGGAAANRYDLGRVAAADFLDNNGSNSHRILELAMPTGTDAMLFYGKAIKSNSDKDEEVGKVTYSVSGSTATDFHFDLNTRVGENTTKFEHTAQILAAIMTKIINVSGSYTVVKADYPSWTGNDGDVLTSTWKEMNPGAKPGGQDRTLSPLEEILYKAFTTLTSYGDHELRGGSAMAILTTVKDLYSVTIKVANATPTSPYEELAKHLAQNINTQINSYFTSSGTEAVTGFNGVDVIKTAMGTSWNTEWNDVVTTELSNFPVTTFTLPEGAAQLEYTSSTNTFSHKHPGVSLLDKSTSTNPDAYTFPAELMYYCNSGVRTSNTEKTDAKFPNGVTNWDTEDQWTTNGWESGSNVVTSATRATAMTKNVNYGVAMLKSTVQIKEGITALEDNRKALNPGEENKTIASSNINFTWTGVIVGGQPVRVDWQFLPLSASTFDKLVYDNQVAGDAAGTAVPKTAGSASAPNYTILFDNYNSGAAQNKVRVALQFVNNGDDFWGRDNLIRKGQTFYLVAELDPTGKEIPAANWDTHYQVPPLDGEGNSTKTTRIFVQDYMTTVNFKLTADATNHTSSLQDAYVTIPDLRSSQLSFGLSVDLDWRAGLTFDADLGGN
;
A
#
# COMPACT_ATOMS: atom_id res chain seq x y z
N MET A 1 -16.80 44.59 -15.05
CA MET A 1 -18.18 44.07 -15.01
C MET A 1 -18.31 42.96 -16.05
N LYS A 2 -19.19 41.95 -15.83
CA LYS A 2 -19.69 40.93 -16.79
C LYS A 2 -18.64 40.39 -17.80
N ARG A 3 -17.98 39.27 -17.50
CA ARG A 3 -18.41 37.88 -17.87
C ARG A 3 -18.72 37.73 -19.37
N TYR A 4 -17.89 36.95 -20.08
CA TYR A 4 -18.26 35.67 -20.73
C TYR A 4 -17.00 34.97 -21.27
N PHE A 5 -16.82 33.71 -20.93
CA PHE A 5 -15.85 32.75 -21.49
C PHE A 5 -16.43 31.33 -21.31
N ASN A 6 -15.80 30.34 -21.96
CA ASN A 6 -16.12 28.90 -22.00
C ASN A 6 -17.27 28.50 -22.95
N TYR A 7 -16.89 27.97 -24.12
CA TYR A 7 -17.50 26.80 -24.79
C TYR A 7 -16.60 26.35 -25.96
N ALA A 8 -15.58 25.52 -25.68
CA ALA A 8 -14.82 24.80 -26.71
C ALA A 8 -13.91 23.71 -26.10
N PHE A 9 -14.36 22.46 -26.07
CA PHE A 9 -13.48 21.29 -26.15
C PHE A 9 -14.20 20.22 -26.97
N LEU A 10 -13.56 19.80 -28.08
CA LEU A 10 -14.13 18.92 -29.08
C LEU A 10 -13.69 17.46 -28.84
N GLY A 11 -14.63 16.60 -28.45
CA GLY A 11 -14.52 15.16 -28.62
C GLY A 11 -15.08 14.77 -30.00
N ALA A 12 -14.33 14.03 -30.80
CA ALA A 12 -14.74 13.71 -32.17
C ALA A 12 -15.73 12.54 -32.21
N ILE A 13 -17.02 12.84 -32.45
CA ILE A 13 -18.03 11.84 -32.83
C ILE A 13 -17.98 11.66 -34.36
N ALA A 14 -17.89 10.42 -34.82
CA ALA A 14 -17.75 10.11 -36.24
C ALA A 14 -19.03 10.39 -37.03
N LEU A 15 -18.97 11.35 -37.96
CA LEU A 15 -20.09 11.72 -38.83
C LEU A 15 -20.16 10.79 -40.07
N LEU A 16 -21.01 9.76 -40.00
CA LEU A 16 -21.40 8.96 -41.18
C LEU A 16 -22.79 9.38 -41.66
N GLY A 17 -22.83 10.32 -42.60
CA GLY A 17 -24.07 10.76 -43.25
C GLY A 17 -24.43 9.92 -44.47
N ALA A 18 -25.67 9.47 -44.55
CA ALA A 18 -26.25 8.81 -45.73
C ALA A 18 -27.69 9.31 -45.97
N THR A 19 -27.84 10.52 -46.50
CA THR A 19 -29.15 11.10 -46.84
C THR A 19 -29.70 10.47 -48.13
N MET A 20 -30.85 9.78 -48.06
CA MET A 20 -31.65 9.44 -49.23
C MET A 20 -33.14 9.70 -48.98
N PHE A 21 -33.79 10.44 -49.89
CA PHE A 21 -35.22 10.76 -49.82
C PHE A 21 -36.08 9.68 -50.48
N THR A 22 -37.05 9.18 -49.74
CA THR A 22 -38.26 8.49 -50.21
C THR A 22 -39.26 8.46 -49.04
N GLY A 23 -40.57 8.57 -49.20
CA GLY A 23 -41.40 8.71 -50.40
C GLY A 23 -42.83 8.25 -50.03
N CYS A 24 -43.81 9.16 -50.02
CA CYS A 24 -45.04 8.92 -49.27
C CYS A 24 -45.99 7.89 -49.89
N SER A 25 -46.43 6.93 -49.07
CA SER A 25 -47.81 6.41 -49.08
C SER A 25 -48.22 6.14 -47.64
N GLY A 26 -49.38 6.62 -47.23
CA GLY A 26 -49.85 6.53 -45.84
C GLY A 26 -51.01 5.56 -45.67
N SER A 27 -51.15 5.01 -44.47
CA SER A 27 -52.39 4.47 -43.95
C SER A 27 -52.50 4.78 -42.46
N ASP A 28 -53.73 4.99 -42.00
CA ASP A 28 -54.05 5.34 -40.61
C ASP A 28 -53.82 4.13 -39.68
N ASP A 29 -52.74 4.19 -38.92
CA ASP A 29 -52.53 3.41 -37.70
C ASP A 29 -52.10 4.40 -36.61
N ALA A 30 -52.44 4.14 -35.36
CA ALA A 30 -52.28 5.10 -34.27
C ALA A 30 -50.80 5.23 -33.87
N VAL A 31 -50.05 6.03 -34.63
CA VAL A 31 -48.61 6.21 -34.48
C VAL A 31 -48.30 6.73 -33.07
N ALA A 32 -47.84 5.84 -32.19
CA ALA A 32 -47.19 6.25 -30.96
C ALA A 32 -46.10 7.27 -31.31
N GLU A 33 -46.06 8.40 -30.61
CA GLU A 33 -45.27 9.58 -31.00
C GLU A 33 -43.77 9.34 -30.79
N ASN A 34 -43.20 8.53 -31.69
CA ASN A 34 -41.83 8.09 -31.65
C ASN A 34 -40.89 9.30 -31.73
N ASN A 35 -39.78 9.21 -31.00
CA ASN A 35 -38.69 10.16 -31.13
C ASN A 35 -38.21 10.13 -32.60
N PRO A 36 -38.10 11.27 -33.29
CA PRO A 36 -37.63 11.31 -34.69
C PRO A 36 -36.18 10.82 -34.85
N ASN A 37 -35.46 10.60 -33.75
CA ASN A 37 -34.13 10.00 -33.67
C ASN A 37 -34.15 8.54 -33.16
N TYR A 38 -35.28 7.83 -33.29
CA TYR A 38 -35.37 6.39 -33.09
C TYR A 38 -35.05 5.65 -34.41
N ASP A 39 -34.11 4.72 -34.36
CA ASP A 39 -33.82 3.79 -35.47
C ASP A 39 -34.42 2.41 -35.17
N ALA A 40 -35.48 2.06 -35.90
CA ALA A 40 -36.14 0.77 -35.83
C ALA A 40 -35.27 -0.41 -36.32
N THR A 41 -34.14 -0.13 -37.00
CA THR A 41 -33.21 -1.15 -37.51
C THR A 41 -32.27 -1.66 -36.41
N THR A 42 -31.73 -0.74 -35.60
CA THR A 42 -30.83 -1.06 -34.47
C THR A 42 -31.55 -1.13 -33.12
N GLY A 43 -32.79 -0.63 -33.03
CA GLY A 43 -33.53 -0.53 -31.77
C GLY A 43 -33.04 0.57 -30.84
N LEU A 44 -32.19 1.48 -31.34
CA LEU A 44 -31.60 2.60 -30.60
C LEU A 44 -32.46 3.87 -30.70
N VAL A 45 -32.53 4.64 -29.62
CA VAL A 45 -33.13 5.97 -29.59
C VAL A 45 -32.12 7.02 -29.11
N LYS A 46 -31.88 8.06 -29.91
CA LYS A 46 -31.02 9.17 -29.47
C LYS A 46 -31.78 10.08 -28.49
N SER A 47 -31.23 10.25 -27.30
CA SER A 47 -31.84 11.03 -26.23
C SER A 47 -30.79 11.76 -25.38
N GLN A 48 -31.25 12.77 -24.64
CA GLN A 48 -30.47 13.39 -23.57
C GLN A 48 -30.28 12.36 -22.45
N PHE A 49 -29.04 12.12 -22.06
CA PHE A 49 -28.69 11.33 -20.89
C PHE A 49 -28.15 12.26 -19.80
N VAL A 50 -28.53 12.03 -18.54
CA VAL A 50 -28.01 12.78 -17.41
C VAL A 50 -27.64 11.88 -16.23
N LEU A 51 -26.54 12.23 -15.57
CA LEU A 51 -26.11 11.69 -14.28
C LEU A 51 -25.86 12.84 -13.30
N ASN A 52 -25.81 12.54 -12.00
CA ASN A 52 -25.44 13.50 -10.97
C ASN A 52 -24.21 13.01 -10.21
N ILE A 53 -23.26 13.91 -9.97
CA ILE A 53 -22.04 13.62 -9.22
C ILE A 53 -22.20 14.18 -7.82
N ALA A 54 -22.08 13.33 -6.80
CA ALA A 54 -22.20 13.76 -5.41
C ALA A 54 -20.92 14.49 -4.95
N SER A 55 -21.07 15.69 -4.37
CA SER A 55 -20.06 16.29 -3.49
C SER A 55 -20.72 17.25 -2.49
N ASN A 56 -20.28 17.18 -1.23
CA ASN A 56 -20.89 17.92 -0.11
C ASN A 56 -19.84 18.69 0.75
N ALA A 57 -18.63 18.97 0.23
CA ALA A 57 -17.55 19.60 0.99
C ALA A 57 -16.71 20.62 0.19
N LYS A 58 -15.92 21.45 0.90
CA LYS A 58 -15.13 22.60 0.40
C LYS A 58 -13.64 22.43 0.72
N PRO A 59 -12.70 23.07 -0.01
CA PRO A 59 -11.26 22.79 0.08
C PRO A 59 -10.49 23.40 1.28
N THR A 60 -9.62 22.58 1.89
CA THR A 60 -8.50 22.99 2.75
C THR A 60 -7.36 21.96 2.77
N ARG A 61 -6.14 22.42 2.48
CA ARG A 61 -4.86 21.66 2.42
C ARG A 61 -4.56 20.86 3.70
N SER A 62 -3.84 19.72 3.68
CA SER A 62 -3.23 18.94 2.57
C SER A 62 -3.11 17.46 2.95
N GLY A 63 -2.67 16.60 2.02
CA GLY A 63 -2.56 15.14 2.19
C GLY A 63 -3.85 14.42 1.78
N GLY A 64 -5.01 15.05 2.04
CA GLY A 64 -6.30 14.61 1.50
C GLY A 64 -6.52 14.93 0.02
N THR A 65 -5.71 15.80 -0.59
CA THR A 65 -5.88 16.32 -1.98
C THR A 65 -6.12 15.23 -3.01
N THR A 66 -5.29 14.19 -2.98
CA THR A 66 -5.24 13.16 -4.02
C THR A 66 -6.44 12.22 -3.96
N VAL A 67 -7.02 12.10 -2.77
CA VAL A 67 -8.06 11.15 -2.40
C VAL A 67 -9.39 11.83 -2.04
N GLN A 68 -9.46 13.16 -2.19
CA GLN A 68 -10.62 14.00 -1.89
C GLN A 68 -11.11 13.90 -0.42
N ALA A 69 -10.19 13.74 0.52
CA ALA A 69 -10.45 13.66 1.97
C ALA A 69 -10.31 15.00 2.69
N GLY A 70 -10.92 15.14 3.87
CA GLY A 70 -10.75 16.31 4.75
C GLY A 70 -11.40 17.61 4.25
N GLY A 71 -12.23 17.54 3.21
CA GLY A 71 -12.68 18.71 2.45
C GLY A 71 -11.58 19.18 1.51
N GLU A 72 -11.45 18.52 0.36
CA GLU A 72 -10.48 18.84 -0.69
C GLU A 72 -11.20 18.87 -2.06
N ASN A 73 -10.60 19.54 -3.04
CA ASN A 73 -11.25 19.77 -4.34
C ASN A 73 -11.50 18.47 -5.11
N PHE A 74 -12.66 18.41 -5.77
CA PHE A 74 -13.00 17.37 -6.74
C PHE A 74 -11.96 17.30 -7.87
N ARG A 75 -11.48 16.09 -8.21
CA ARG A 75 -10.44 15.86 -9.23
C ARG A 75 -10.99 15.70 -10.65
N GLY A 76 -12.31 15.81 -10.87
CA GLY A 76 -12.93 15.44 -12.15
C GLY A 76 -13.10 13.94 -12.33
N ILE A 77 -13.73 13.53 -13.44
CA ILE A 77 -13.93 12.13 -13.82
C ILE A 77 -13.51 11.92 -15.27
N ASP A 78 -12.58 10.98 -15.47
CA ASP A 78 -11.99 10.58 -16.74
C ASP A 78 -11.94 9.05 -16.90
N ASN A 79 -11.64 8.60 -18.13
CA ASN A 79 -11.65 7.20 -18.55
C ASN A 79 -12.98 6.53 -18.13
N THR A 80 -14.07 7.19 -18.54
CA THR A 80 -15.42 6.93 -18.05
C THR A 80 -16.14 5.96 -18.97
N LEU A 81 -16.73 4.92 -18.39
CA LEU A 81 -17.51 3.90 -19.08
C LEU A 81 -18.93 3.85 -18.53
N LEU A 82 -19.91 3.81 -19.42
CA LEU A 82 -21.32 3.64 -19.09
C LEU A 82 -21.87 2.43 -19.85
N PHE A 83 -22.64 1.59 -19.17
CA PHE A 83 -23.24 0.39 -19.73
C PHE A 83 -24.76 0.39 -19.56
N ALA A 84 -25.49 0.16 -20.65
CA ALA A 84 -26.94 0.04 -20.67
C ALA A 84 -27.40 -1.42 -20.54
N TYR A 85 -28.28 -1.70 -19.58
CA TYR A 85 -28.74 -3.05 -19.24
C TYR A 85 -30.27 -3.16 -19.23
N LYS A 86 -30.75 -4.40 -19.32
CA LYS A 86 -32.14 -4.79 -19.12
C LYS A 86 -32.25 -5.78 -17.97
N THR A 87 -33.03 -5.43 -16.96
CA THR A 87 -33.25 -6.25 -15.76
C THR A 87 -34.06 -7.51 -16.05
N GLY A 88 -33.83 -8.56 -15.25
CA GLY A 88 -34.70 -9.73 -15.22
C GLY A 88 -36.00 -9.44 -14.47
N LYS A 89 -37.15 -9.90 -14.99
CA LYS A 89 -38.50 -9.60 -14.45
C LYS A 89 -38.73 -9.90 -12.97
N ASN A 90 -37.87 -10.70 -12.33
CA ASN A 90 -37.99 -11.16 -10.95
C ASN A 90 -36.82 -10.71 -10.06
N SER A 91 -35.87 -9.93 -10.57
CA SER A 91 -34.58 -9.67 -9.89
C SER A 91 -34.53 -8.23 -9.34
N GLY A 92 -34.80 -8.04 -8.03
CA GLY A 92 -34.53 -6.77 -7.37
C GLY A 92 -33.04 -6.43 -7.31
N ASN A 93 -32.18 -7.47 -7.28
CA ASN A 93 -30.77 -7.37 -7.61
C ASN A 93 -30.58 -7.11 -9.12
N ARG A 94 -30.68 -5.83 -9.51
CA ARG A 94 -30.93 -5.35 -10.89
C ARG A 94 -29.96 -5.83 -11.98
N PHE A 95 -28.75 -6.29 -11.65
CA PHE A 95 -27.66 -6.49 -12.62
C PHE A 95 -26.99 -7.86 -12.64
N VAL A 96 -27.19 -8.73 -11.63
CA VAL A 96 -26.51 -10.03 -11.55
C VAL A 96 -26.82 -10.94 -12.75
N ASP A 97 -28.08 -10.94 -13.21
CA ASP A 97 -28.54 -11.67 -14.39
C ASP A 97 -28.82 -10.75 -15.61
N ALA A 98 -28.40 -9.48 -15.57
CA ALA A 98 -28.81 -8.51 -16.58
C ALA A 98 -28.01 -8.65 -17.89
N THR A 99 -28.73 -9.00 -18.96
CA THR A 99 -28.19 -8.95 -20.32
C THR A 99 -28.05 -7.51 -20.81
N LEU A 100 -26.98 -7.23 -21.57
CA LEU A 100 -26.85 -5.98 -22.32
C LEU A 100 -28.02 -5.86 -23.31
N ALA A 101 -28.92 -4.90 -23.04
CA ALA A 101 -30.14 -4.61 -23.79
C ALA A 101 -29.87 -4.31 -25.28
N GLY A 102 -29.88 -5.28 -26.19
CA GLY A 102 -29.54 -5.06 -27.60
C GLY A 102 -28.13 -5.52 -28.03
N GLY A 103 -27.34 -6.09 -27.11
CA GLY A 103 -26.09 -6.77 -27.42
C GLY A 103 -24.82 -5.94 -27.20
N ALA A 104 -23.68 -6.61 -27.04
CA ALA A 104 -22.51 -6.03 -26.37
C ALA A 104 -21.95 -4.74 -26.99
N ALA A 105 -22.04 -4.57 -28.31
CA ALA A 105 -21.49 -3.39 -29.02
C ALA A 105 -22.40 -2.15 -28.99
N ALA A 106 -23.71 -2.30 -28.76
CA ALA A 106 -24.69 -1.21 -28.80
C ALA A 106 -24.86 -0.49 -27.44
N ASN A 107 -24.22 -1.03 -26.40
CA ASN A 107 -24.59 -0.80 -24.99
C ASN A 107 -23.48 -0.23 -24.11
N ARG A 108 -22.22 -0.31 -24.57
CA ARG A 108 -21.06 0.28 -23.89
C ARG A 108 -20.77 1.63 -24.53
N TYR A 109 -20.84 2.69 -23.72
CA TYR A 109 -20.38 4.02 -24.10
C TYR A 109 -19.02 4.28 -23.46
N ASP A 110 -18.02 4.53 -24.30
CA ASP A 110 -16.76 5.10 -23.87
C ASP A 110 -16.91 6.62 -23.91
N LEU A 111 -16.97 7.24 -22.74
CA LEU A 111 -17.30 8.67 -22.56
C LEU A 111 -16.05 9.53 -22.31
N GLY A 112 -14.87 8.90 -22.15
CA GLY A 112 -13.63 9.60 -21.84
C GLY A 112 -13.75 10.47 -20.58
N ARG A 113 -13.60 11.79 -20.74
CA ARG A 113 -13.74 12.78 -19.66
C ARG A 113 -15.16 13.33 -19.58
N VAL A 114 -15.90 12.93 -18.55
CA VAL A 114 -17.25 13.45 -18.30
C VAL A 114 -17.26 14.69 -17.41
N ALA A 115 -16.28 14.88 -16.53
CA ALA A 115 -16.21 16.04 -15.64
C ALA A 115 -14.76 16.52 -15.46
N ALA A 116 -14.55 17.84 -15.43
CA ALA A 116 -13.28 18.47 -15.06
C ALA A 116 -13.19 18.70 -13.54
N ALA A 117 -12.01 19.02 -13.01
CA ALA A 117 -11.83 19.31 -11.59
C ALA A 117 -12.63 20.54 -11.11
N ASP A 118 -12.85 21.51 -11.99
CA ASP A 118 -13.65 22.73 -11.76
C ASP A 118 -15.14 22.57 -12.12
N PHE A 119 -15.61 21.35 -12.42
CA PHE A 119 -16.99 21.09 -12.82
C PHE A 119 -18.01 21.31 -11.69
N LEU A 120 -17.67 20.90 -10.48
CA LEU A 120 -18.54 21.04 -9.30
C LEU A 120 -18.32 22.41 -8.65
N ASP A 121 -19.38 23.20 -8.54
CA ASP A 121 -19.30 24.53 -7.94
C ASP A 121 -19.53 24.49 -6.41
N ASN A 122 -19.06 25.52 -5.72
CA ASN A 122 -19.01 25.61 -4.24
C ASN A 122 -20.38 25.57 -3.52
N ASN A 123 -21.49 25.43 -4.27
CA ASN A 123 -22.86 25.41 -3.78
C ASN A 123 -23.67 24.19 -4.27
N GLY A 124 -23.06 23.24 -4.99
CA GLY A 124 -23.78 22.09 -5.57
C GLY A 124 -24.85 22.48 -6.59
N SER A 125 -24.69 23.64 -7.23
CA SER A 125 -25.59 24.21 -8.23
C SER A 125 -25.24 23.74 -9.66
N ASN A 126 -23.99 23.31 -9.87
CA ASN A 126 -23.57 22.47 -10.99
C ASN A 126 -23.14 21.11 -10.43
N SER A 127 -24.01 20.10 -10.48
CA SER A 127 -23.65 18.71 -10.12
C SER A 127 -24.13 17.67 -11.14
N HIS A 128 -25.18 18.00 -11.92
CA HIS A 128 -25.67 17.14 -12.99
C HIS A 128 -24.90 17.34 -14.29
N ARG A 129 -24.62 16.25 -15.01
CA ARG A 129 -23.88 16.24 -16.28
C ARG A 129 -24.77 15.69 -17.39
N ILE A 130 -25.16 16.58 -18.32
CA ILE A 130 -25.93 16.23 -19.53
C ILE A 130 -24.96 15.77 -20.64
N LEU A 131 -25.34 14.68 -21.32
CA LEU A 131 -24.71 14.12 -22.52
C LEU A 131 -25.82 13.77 -23.53
N GLU A 132 -25.48 13.43 -24.77
CA GLU A 132 -26.42 12.83 -25.72
C GLU A 132 -25.95 11.43 -26.12
N LEU A 133 -26.83 10.44 -25.95
CA LEU A 133 -26.52 9.02 -26.22
C LEU A 133 -27.60 8.38 -27.10
N ALA A 134 -27.18 7.48 -27.98
CA ALA A 134 -28.07 6.55 -28.67
C ALA A 134 -28.25 5.31 -27.80
N MET A 135 -29.38 5.22 -27.10
CA MET A 135 -29.63 4.17 -26.10
C MET A 135 -30.58 3.10 -26.60
N PRO A 136 -30.34 1.81 -26.31
CA PRO A 136 -31.25 0.75 -26.68
C PRO A 136 -32.60 0.85 -25.99
N THR A 137 -33.65 0.61 -26.77
CA THR A 137 -34.99 0.39 -26.24
C THR A 137 -35.04 -0.86 -25.36
N GLY A 138 -35.77 -0.78 -24.26
CA GLY A 138 -35.77 -1.79 -23.19
C GLY A 138 -34.61 -1.67 -22.20
N THR A 139 -33.78 -0.62 -22.27
CA THR A 139 -32.85 -0.27 -21.19
C THR A 139 -33.64 0.24 -19.98
N ASP A 140 -33.48 -0.38 -18.82
CA ASP A 140 -34.12 0.00 -17.55
C ASP A 140 -33.12 0.29 -16.42
N ALA A 141 -31.86 -0.09 -16.62
CA ALA A 141 -30.80 0.06 -15.64
C ALA A 141 -29.45 0.40 -16.30
N MET A 142 -28.60 1.13 -15.58
CA MET A 142 -27.31 1.62 -16.05
C MET A 142 -26.21 1.47 -15.00
N LEU A 143 -25.03 1.09 -15.46
CA LEU A 143 -23.84 0.84 -14.67
C LEU A 143 -22.73 1.80 -15.14
N PHE A 144 -22.20 2.60 -14.21
CA PHE A 144 -21.23 3.67 -14.48
C PHE A 144 -19.91 3.38 -13.77
N TYR A 145 -18.81 3.61 -14.48
CA TYR A 145 -17.45 3.62 -13.95
C TYR A 145 -16.71 4.87 -14.44
N GLY A 146 -15.85 5.43 -13.60
CA GLY A 146 -14.86 6.43 -14.00
C GLY A 146 -13.76 6.54 -12.96
N LYS A 147 -12.82 7.47 -13.15
CA LYS A 147 -11.68 7.65 -12.24
C LYS A 147 -11.36 9.13 -12.07
N ALA A 148 -10.72 9.50 -10.97
CA ALA A 148 -10.14 10.82 -10.81
C ALA A 148 -9.16 11.16 -11.96
N ILE A 149 -9.10 12.43 -12.39
CA ILE A 149 -8.12 12.85 -13.40
C ILE A 149 -6.72 12.69 -12.80
N LYS A 150 -5.91 11.80 -13.38
CA LYS A 150 -4.46 11.74 -13.18
C LYS A 150 -3.76 12.76 -14.09
N SER A 151 -2.78 13.47 -13.57
CA SER A 151 -1.84 14.27 -14.38
C SER A 151 -0.71 13.39 -14.94
N ASN A 152 -0.04 13.86 -15.99
CA ASN A 152 1.12 13.16 -16.57
C ASN A 152 2.35 13.14 -15.65
N SER A 153 2.29 13.79 -14.48
CA SER A 153 3.32 13.82 -13.44
C SER A 153 2.93 13.08 -12.16
N ASP A 154 1.69 12.59 -12.06
CA ASP A 154 1.23 11.83 -10.89
C ASP A 154 1.90 10.45 -10.87
N LYS A 155 2.49 10.04 -9.74
CA LYS A 155 3.06 8.69 -9.60
C LYS A 155 2.03 7.70 -9.05
N ASP A 156 2.10 6.44 -9.47
CA ASP A 156 1.18 5.40 -9.00
C ASP A 156 1.26 5.17 -7.47
N GLU A 157 2.39 5.50 -6.84
CA GLU A 157 2.57 5.60 -5.38
C GLU A 157 1.68 6.66 -4.71
N GLU A 158 1.40 7.76 -5.41
CA GLU A 158 0.69 8.94 -4.90
C GLU A 158 -0.81 8.85 -5.19
N VAL A 159 -1.19 8.43 -6.41
CA VAL A 159 -2.59 8.39 -6.87
C VAL A 159 -3.24 7.01 -6.83
N GLY A 160 -2.50 5.98 -6.42
CA GLY A 160 -2.93 4.58 -6.48
C GLY A 160 -3.02 4.04 -7.91
N LYS A 161 -3.11 2.71 -8.05
CA LYS A 161 -3.13 2.04 -9.36
C LYS A 161 -4.04 0.81 -9.36
N VAL A 162 -5.05 0.86 -10.23
CA VAL A 162 -5.98 -0.24 -10.50
C VAL A 162 -5.91 -0.59 -11.98
N THR A 163 -6.12 -1.86 -12.32
CA THR A 163 -6.32 -2.31 -13.70
C THR A 163 -7.76 -2.76 -13.89
N TYR A 164 -8.38 -2.38 -15.01
CA TYR A 164 -9.81 -2.50 -15.26
C TYR A 164 -10.04 -3.47 -16.42
N SER A 165 -10.77 -4.54 -16.17
CA SER A 165 -11.13 -5.56 -17.16
C SER A 165 -12.65 -5.52 -17.33
N VAL A 166 -13.08 -4.90 -18.43
CA VAL A 166 -14.46 -4.45 -18.67
C VAL A 166 -14.89 -4.82 -20.10
N SER A 167 -14.64 -6.09 -20.42
CA SER A 167 -14.89 -6.75 -21.70
C SER A 167 -15.69 -8.02 -21.47
N GLY A 168 -16.95 -8.02 -21.88
CA GLY A 168 -17.90 -9.10 -21.61
C GLY A 168 -19.27 -8.83 -22.22
N SER A 169 -20.19 -9.76 -22.00
CA SER A 169 -21.61 -9.64 -22.39
C SER A 169 -22.55 -9.44 -21.19
N THR A 170 -22.01 -9.53 -19.98
CA THR A 170 -22.70 -9.41 -18.68
C THR A 170 -21.89 -8.51 -17.74
N ALA A 171 -22.52 -7.98 -16.68
CA ALA A 171 -21.78 -7.25 -15.66
C ALA A 171 -20.78 -8.15 -14.92
N THR A 172 -21.13 -9.43 -14.70
CA THR A 172 -20.30 -10.43 -14.02
C THR A 172 -18.98 -10.79 -14.71
N ASP A 173 -18.81 -10.44 -15.98
CA ASP A 173 -17.52 -10.56 -16.67
C ASP A 173 -16.49 -9.52 -16.15
N PHE A 174 -16.96 -8.40 -15.59
CA PHE A 174 -16.13 -7.25 -15.27
C PHE A 174 -15.44 -7.36 -13.91
N HIS A 175 -14.18 -6.90 -13.84
CA HIS A 175 -13.37 -6.94 -12.64
C HIS A 175 -12.29 -5.85 -12.61
N PHE A 176 -11.80 -5.57 -11.40
CA PHE A 176 -10.75 -4.60 -11.13
C PHE A 176 -9.66 -5.24 -10.25
N ASP A 177 -8.41 -5.10 -10.68
CA ASP A 177 -7.24 -5.69 -10.03
C ASP A 177 -6.39 -4.63 -9.34
N LEU A 178 -5.85 -4.94 -8.15
CA LEU A 178 -4.75 -4.17 -7.56
C LEU A 178 -3.45 -4.46 -8.30
N ASN A 179 -2.72 -3.43 -8.70
CA ASN A 179 -1.44 -3.62 -9.38
C ASN A 179 -0.31 -3.94 -8.39
N THR A 180 0.35 -5.08 -8.58
CA THR A 180 1.60 -5.45 -7.91
C THR A 180 2.70 -4.40 -8.18
N ARG A 181 3.50 -4.09 -7.15
CA ARG A 181 4.59 -3.10 -7.22
C ARG A 181 5.84 -3.61 -7.94
N VAL A 182 6.30 -4.81 -7.62
CA VAL A 182 7.50 -5.41 -8.25
C VAL A 182 7.24 -5.81 -9.72
N GLY A 183 6.10 -6.44 -10.00
CA GLY A 183 5.60 -6.71 -11.35
C GLY A 183 6.57 -7.54 -12.19
N GLU A 184 6.98 -7.02 -13.34
CA GLU A 184 7.92 -7.69 -14.26
C GLU A 184 9.36 -7.75 -13.71
N ASN A 185 9.66 -7.08 -12.58
CA ASN A 185 11.01 -6.97 -12.01
C ASN A 185 11.35 -8.05 -10.97
N THR A 186 10.52 -9.08 -10.75
CA THR A 186 10.72 -10.03 -9.63
C THR A 186 12.07 -10.77 -9.70
N THR A 187 12.50 -11.22 -10.88
CA THR A 187 13.84 -11.81 -11.07
C THR A 187 14.98 -10.82 -10.73
N LYS A 188 14.82 -9.54 -11.09
CA LYS A 188 15.81 -8.49 -10.79
C LYS A 188 15.84 -8.14 -9.29
N PHE A 189 14.69 -8.20 -8.61
CA PHE A 189 14.63 -8.10 -7.15
C PHE A 189 15.42 -9.25 -6.50
N GLU A 190 15.22 -10.48 -6.94
CA GLU A 190 15.96 -11.66 -6.47
C GLU A 190 17.48 -11.51 -6.69
N HIS A 191 17.90 -11.13 -7.90
CA HIS A 191 19.32 -10.89 -8.20
C HIS A 191 19.94 -9.83 -7.29
N THR A 192 19.25 -8.70 -7.09
CA THR A 192 19.74 -7.62 -6.22
C THR A 192 19.89 -8.09 -4.77
N ALA A 193 18.93 -8.86 -4.27
CA ALA A 193 18.98 -9.46 -2.94
C ALA A 193 20.10 -10.50 -2.79
N GLN A 194 20.33 -11.32 -3.82
CA GLN A 194 21.41 -12.32 -3.84
C GLN A 194 22.80 -11.67 -3.81
N ILE A 195 23.02 -10.56 -4.53
CA ILE A 195 24.27 -9.78 -4.46
C ILE A 195 24.50 -9.30 -3.02
N LEU A 196 23.49 -8.72 -2.37
CA LEU A 196 23.58 -8.22 -0.99
C LEU A 196 23.90 -9.33 0.01
N ALA A 197 23.27 -10.50 -0.12
CA ALA A 197 23.58 -11.68 0.68
C ALA A 197 25.01 -12.21 0.45
N ALA A 198 25.50 -12.16 -0.80
CA ALA A 198 26.87 -12.52 -1.15
C ALA A 198 27.90 -11.53 -0.59
N ILE A 199 27.63 -10.21 -0.60
CA ILE A 199 28.46 -9.19 0.05
C ILE A 199 28.62 -9.49 1.53
N MET A 200 27.51 -9.70 2.25
CA MET A 200 27.54 -9.97 3.69
C MET A 200 28.26 -11.29 3.99
N THR A 201 28.02 -12.33 3.20
CA THR A 201 28.72 -13.62 3.29
C THR A 201 30.24 -13.47 3.12
N LYS A 202 30.70 -12.64 2.17
CA LYS A 202 32.13 -12.39 1.97
C LYS A 202 32.77 -11.69 3.17
N ILE A 203 32.06 -10.74 3.79
CA ILE A 203 32.55 -10.00 4.97
C ILE A 203 32.74 -10.92 6.19
N ILE A 204 31.85 -11.89 6.43
CA ILE A 204 31.96 -12.80 7.60
C ILE A 204 32.88 -14.03 7.39
N ASN A 205 33.39 -14.25 6.16
CA ASN A 205 34.32 -15.34 5.84
C ASN A 205 35.78 -14.86 5.68
N VAL A 206 36.10 -13.70 6.24
CA VAL A 206 37.48 -13.18 6.29
C VAL A 206 38.33 -13.95 7.32
N SER A 207 39.62 -14.08 7.02
CA SER A 207 40.62 -14.74 7.88
C SER A 207 41.80 -13.83 8.18
N GLY A 208 42.43 -14.04 9.34
CA GLY A 208 43.66 -13.38 9.77
C GLY A 208 44.83 -14.36 9.80
N SER A 209 46.04 -13.83 9.65
CA SER A 209 47.30 -14.53 9.84
C SER A 209 48.34 -13.59 10.43
N TYR A 210 49.12 -14.03 11.40
CA TYR A 210 50.24 -13.29 11.98
C TYR A 210 51.41 -14.23 12.31
N THR A 211 52.61 -13.89 11.88
CA THR A 211 53.85 -14.60 12.23
C THR A 211 54.47 -13.94 13.46
N VAL A 212 54.60 -14.69 14.56
CA VAL A 212 55.04 -14.14 15.85
C VAL A 212 56.51 -13.75 15.82
N VAL A 213 56.79 -12.49 16.15
CA VAL A 213 58.14 -12.01 16.48
C VAL A 213 58.29 -12.00 17.99
N LYS A 214 59.05 -12.95 18.53
CA LYS A 214 59.19 -13.17 19.98
C LYS A 214 59.95 -12.05 20.70
N ALA A 215 60.75 -11.27 19.97
CA ALA A 215 61.41 -10.09 20.49
C ALA A 215 60.41 -8.99 20.89
N ASP A 216 59.31 -8.85 20.16
CA ASP A 216 58.26 -7.85 20.41
C ASP A 216 57.33 -8.28 21.55
N TYR A 217 57.20 -9.59 21.78
CA TYR A 217 56.35 -10.19 22.82
C TYR A 217 57.12 -11.16 23.74
N PRO A 218 57.99 -10.67 24.66
CA PRO A 218 58.83 -11.53 25.51
C PRO A 218 58.08 -12.47 26.46
N SER A 219 56.79 -12.21 26.71
CA SER A 219 55.87 -13.07 27.48
C SER A 219 55.33 -14.27 26.68
N TRP A 220 55.61 -14.36 25.38
CA TRP A 220 55.17 -15.45 24.51
C TRP A 220 55.83 -16.78 24.89
N THR A 221 55.01 -17.79 25.21
CA THR A 221 55.46 -19.13 25.59
C THR A 221 55.76 -20.04 24.39
N GLY A 222 55.27 -19.71 23.19
CA GLY A 222 55.57 -20.43 21.95
C GLY A 222 56.95 -20.09 21.37
N ASN A 223 57.18 -20.47 20.12
CA ASN A 223 58.43 -20.21 19.41
C ASN A 223 58.43 -18.81 18.76
N ASP A 224 59.63 -18.37 18.36
CA ASP A 224 59.79 -17.30 17.40
C ASP A 224 59.47 -17.84 15.99
N GLY A 225 58.73 -17.09 15.18
CA GLY A 225 58.27 -17.52 13.86
C GLY A 225 57.07 -18.47 13.84
N ASP A 226 56.42 -18.75 14.99
CA ASP A 226 55.11 -19.42 15.01
C ASP A 226 54.11 -18.64 14.13
N VAL A 227 53.26 -19.33 13.35
CA VAL A 227 52.23 -18.68 12.53
C VAL A 227 50.85 -18.92 13.16
N LEU A 228 50.23 -17.84 13.64
CA LEU A 228 48.88 -17.85 14.20
C LEU A 228 47.88 -17.53 13.08
N THR A 229 46.84 -18.35 12.94
CA THR A 229 45.75 -18.15 11.96
C THR A 229 44.38 -18.34 12.60
N SER A 230 43.35 -17.69 12.05
CA SER A 230 41.95 -17.88 12.42
C SER A 230 41.04 -17.33 11.32
N THR A 231 39.96 -18.02 10.97
CA THR A 231 38.79 -17.33 10.38
C THR A 231 38.12 -16.46 11.46
N TRP A 232 37.31 -15.48 11.05
CA TRP A 232 36.60 -14.64 12.02
C TRP A 232 35.58 -15.45 12.87
N LYS A 233 34.92 -16.46 12.27
CA LYS A 233 34.02 -17.39 12.97
C LYS A 233 34.73 -18.24 14.05
N GLU A 234 35.99 -18.60 13.82
CA GLU A 234 36.82 -19.37 14.77
C GLU A 234 37.39 -18.50 15.90
N MET A 235 37.26 -17.17 15.85
CA MET A 235 37.66 -16.28 16.94
C MET A 235 36.55 -16.23 18.00
N ASN A 236 36.36 -17.33 18.74
CA ASN A 236 35.34 -17.46 19.79
C ASN A 236 35.89 -18.12 21.09
N PRO A 237 35.23 -17.93 22.25
CA PRO A 237 35.67 -18.50 23.53
C PRO A 237 35.68 -20.03 23.49
N GLY A 238 36.83 -20.64 23.78
CA GLY A 238 37.01 -22.10 23.70
C GLY A 238 37.40 -22.63 22.31
N ALA A 239 37.38 -21.79 21.26
CA ALA A 239 37.99 -22.16 19.98
C ALA A 239 39.52 -22.12 20.03
N LYS A 240 40.13 -22.84 19.09
CA LYS A 240 41.45 -23.46 19.28
C LYS A 240 42.51 -23.07 18.23
N PRO A 241 42.96 -21.81 18.15
CA PRO A 241 44.25 -21.49 17.50
C PRO A 241 45.39 -22.22 18.24
N GLY A 242 45.78 -23.40 17.74
CA GLY A 242 46.80 -24.26 18.36
C GLY A 242 46.30 -25.31 19.37
N GLY A 243 44.99 -25.59 19.47
CA GLY A 243 44.45 -26.74 20.25
C GLY A 243 44.07 -26.49 21.72
N GLN A 244 44.55 -25.37 22.30
CA GLN A 244 44.24 -24.80 23.63
C GLN A 244 42.78 -24.36 23.84
N ASP A 245 42.08 -24.77 24.90
CA ASP A 245 40.94 -24.00 25.43
C ASP A 245 41.51 -22.73 26.08
N ARG A 246 41.10 -21.53 25.63
CA ARG A 246 41.63 -20.26 26.14
C ARG A 246 40.57 -19.17 26.29
N THR A 247 40.84 -18.23 27.18
CA THR A 247 40.19 -16.91 27.22
C THR A 247 40.67 -16.09 26.02
N LEU A 248 39.77 -15.32 25.40
CA LEU A 248 40.13 -14.35 24.36
C LEU A 248 40.88 -13.16 24.97
N SER A 249 41.80 -12.57 24.21
CA SER A 249 42.38 -11.27 24.56
C SER A 249 41.39 -10.12 24.28
N PRO A 250 41.54 -8.92 24.89
CA PRO A 250 40.60 -7.81 24.72
C PRO A 250 40.25 -7.46 23.27
N LEU A 251 41.22 -7.41 22.35
CA LEU A 251 40.93 -7.14 20.93
C LEU A 251 40.17 -8.29 20.25
N GLU A 252 40.44 -9.54 20.61
CA GLU A 252 39.72 -10.70 20.10
C GLU A 252 38.29 -10.76 20.64
N GLU A 253 38.06 -10.38 21.91
CA GLU A 253 36.73 -10.31 22.51
C GLU A 253 35.86 -9.26 21.81
N ILE A 254 36.44 -8.13 21.38
CA ILE A 254 35.76 -7.11 20.58
C ILE A 254 35.34 -7.67 19.21
N LEU A 255 36.24 -8.39 18.51
CA LEU A 255 35.92 -8.98 17.20
C LEU A 255 34.92 -10.14 17.31
N TYR A 256 35.00 -10.95 18.37
CA TYR A 256 34.03 -11.99 18.67
C TYR A 256 32.63 -11.38 18.90
N LYS A 257 32.54 -10.31 19.70
CA LYS A 257 31.28 -9.59 19.94
C LYS A 257 30.73 -8.95 18.67
N ALA A 258 31.58 -8.43 17.78
CA ALA A 258 31.16 -7.93 16.48
C ALA A 258 30.60 -9.06 15.58
N PHE A 259 31.26 -10.22 15.54
CA PHE A 259 30.80 -11.39 14.79
C PHE A 259 29.44 -11.90 15.30
N THR A 260 29.32 -12.10 16.61
CA THR A 260 28.09 -12.60 17.24
C THR A 260 26.92 -11.63 17.13
N THR A 261 27.16 -10.32 17.27
CA THR A 261 26.16 -9.26 16.96
C THR A 261 25.63 -9.37 15.53
N LEU A 262 26.50 -9.72 14.58
CA LEU A 262 26.17 -9.86 13.17
C LEU A 262 25.50 -11.19 12.81
N THR A 263 25.58 -12.23 13.66
CA THR A 263 25.23 -13.61 13.26
C THR A 263 24.38 -14.43 14.24
N SER A 264 24.31 -14.11 15.54
CA SER A 264 23.98 -15.13 16.56
C SER A 264 22.75 -14.87 17.45
N TYR A 265 21.85 -13.94 17.09
CA TYR A 265 20.57 -13.79 17.84
C TYR A 265 19.57 -14.94 17.56
N GLY A 266 19.82 -15.75 16.53
CA GLY A 266 19.24 -17.09 16.37
C GLY A 266 19.66 -17.73 15.04
N ASP A 267 19.66 -19.07 14.98
CA ASP A 267 19.60 -19.75 13.67
C ASP A 267 18.23 -19.44 13.01
N HIS A 268 18.23 -19.26 11.69
CA HIS A 268 17.04 -18.96 10.87
C HIS A 268 16.31 -17.63 11.14
N GLU A 269 16.92 -16.78 11.97
CA GLU A 269 16.45 -15.43 12.30
C GLU A 269 16.44 -14.49 11.08
N LEU A 270 15.38 -13.69 10.94
CA LEU A 270 15.22 -12.70 9.89
C LEU A 270 15.77 -11.32 10.28
N ARG A 271 16.65 -10.79 9.42
CA ARG A 271 17.32 -9.50 9.54
C ARG A 271 16.97 -8.61 8.34
N GLY A 272 17.12 -7.29 8.48
CA GLY A 272 16.89 -6.35 7.39
C GLY A 272 17.89 -6.58 6.24
N GLY A 273 17.40 -7.09 5.12
CA GLY A 273 18.20 -7.40 3.92
C GLY A 273 18.26 -6.27 2.89
N SER A 274 17.72 -5.10 3.23
CA SER A 274 17.72 -3.92 2.38
C SER A 274 19.10 -3.26 2.32
N ALA A 275 19.31 -2.43 1.29
CA ALA A 275 20.52 -1.64 1.13
C ALA A 275 20.78 -0.73 2.35
N MET A 276 19.76 -0.06 2.88
CA MET A 276 19.91 0.83 4.03
C MET A 276 20.19 0.07 5.33
N ALA A 277 19.51 -1.05 5.57
CA ALA A 277 19.73 -1.88 6.76
C ALA A 277 21.15 -2.50 6.76
N ILE A 278 21.60 -3.01 5.61
CA ILE A 278 22.95 -3.53 5.42
C ILE A 278 24.00 -2.42 5.57
N LEU A 279 23.81 -1.27 4.91
CA LEU A 279 24.75 -0.14 4.98
C LEU A 279 24.92 0.37 6.42
N THR A 280 23.84 0.49 7.19
CA THR A 280 23.92 0.90 8.60
C THR A 280 24.57 -0.17 9.48
N THR A 281 24.31 -1.46 9.23
CA THR A 281 24.99 -2.57 9.91
C THR A 281 26.50 -2.59 9.62
N VAL A 282 26.90 -2.31 8.38
CA VAL A 282 28.31 -2.27 7.95
C VAL A 282 29.03 -1.02 8.46
N LYS A 283 28.35 0.13 8.58
CA LYS A 283 28.89 1.34 9.23
C LYS A 283 29.29 1.08 10.69
N ASP A 284 28.42 0.42 11.45
CA ASP A 284 28.72 0.02 12.83
C ASP A 284 29.88 -0.96 12.89
N LEU A 285 29.86 -2.01 12.04
CA LEU A 285 30.94 -2.99 11.98
C LEU A 285 32.28 -2.31 11.70
N TYR A 286 32.37 -1.48 10.66
CA TYR A 286 33.58 -0.73 10.31
C TYR A 286 34.03 0.17 11.47
N SER A 287 33.09 0.80 12.17
CA SER A 287 33.35 1.64 13.34
C SER A 287 33.87 0.88 14.57
N VAL A 288 33.75 -0.46 14.59
CA VAL A 288 34.37 -1.36 15.58
C VAL A 288 35.70 -1.91 15.06
N THR A 289 35.73 -2.44 13.84
CA THR A 289 36.93 -3.07 13.28
C THR A 289 38.04 -2.07 12.98
N ILE A 290 37.75 -0.80 12.64
CA ILE A 290 38.78 0.24 12.49
C ILE A 290 39.51 0.54 13.81
N LYS A 291 38.82 0.44 14.96
CA LYS A 291 39.42 0.63 16.28
C LYS A 291 40.37 -0.50 16.65
N VAL A 292 40.01 -1.75 16.29
CA VAL A 292 40.88 -2.92 16.48
C VAL A 292 42.07 -2.90 15.51
N ALA A 293 41.84 -2.54 14.24
CA ALA A 293 42.87 -2.42 13.21
C ALA A 293 43.95 -1.36 13.51
N ASN A 294 43.59 -0.31 14.27
CA ASN A 294 44.47 0.78 14.69
C ASN A 294 44.95 0.68 16.14
N ALA A 295 44.57 -0.37 16.89
CA ALA A 295 45.01 -0.57 18.26
C ALA A 295 46.52 -0.88 18.33
N THR A 296 47.11 -0.70 19.52
CA THR A 296 48.46 -1.18 19.85
C THR A 296 48.34 -2.51 20.60
N PRO A 297 48.71 -3.66 19.99
CA PRO A 297 48.60 -4.95 20.66
C PRO A 297 49.54 -5.13 21.84
N THR A 298 49.12 -5.94 22.81
CA THR A 298 49.91 -6.36 23.96
C THR A 298 50.33 -7.83 23.91
N SER A 299 49.85 -8.57 22.90
CA SER A 299 50.19 -9.99 22.68
C SER A 299 50.14 -10.38 21.19
N PRO A 300 50.75 -11.52 20.80
CA PRO A 300 50.65 -12.06 19.44
C PRO A 300 49.22 -12.37 18.98
N TYR A 301 48.32 -12.69 19.91
CA TYR A 301 46.90 -12.90 19.63
C TYR A 301 46.17 -11.59 19.33
N GLU A 302 46.57 -10.49 19.97
CA GLU A 302 46.06 -9.15 19.65
C GLU A 302 46.60 -8.63 18.31
N GLU A 303 47.83 -9.01 17.90
CA GLU A 303 48.28 -8.81 16.51
C GLU A 303 47.46 -9.62 15.52
N LEU A 304 47.11 -10.88 15.81
CA LEU A 304 46.20 -11.66 14.95
C LEU A 304 44.83 -10.98 14.82
N ALA A 305 44.26 -10.47 15.92
CA ALA A 305 43.01 -9.70 15.91
C ALA A 305 43.13 -8.43 15.05
N LYS A 306 44.21 -7.65 15.23
CA LYS A 306 44.49 -6.45 14.44
C LYS A 306 44.60 -6.74 12.94
N HIS A 307 45.35 -7.77 12.54
CA HIS A 307 45.45 -8.18 11.13
C HIS A 307 44.12 -8.70 10.58
N LEU A 308 43.34 -9.46 11.36
CA LEU A 308 41.99 -9.88 10.97
C LEU A 308 41.08 -8.66 10.76
N ALA A 309 41.11 -7.67 11.65
CA ALA A 309 40.32 -6.44 11.54
C ALA A 309 40.72 -5.59 10.31
N GLN A 310 42.01 -5.52 10.00
CA GLN A 310 42.51 -4.87 8.77
C GLN A 310 42.02 -5.60 7.50
N ASN A 311 42.00 -6.94 7.51
CA ASN A 311 41.45 -7.72 6.42
C ASN A 311 39.93 -7.53 6.28
N ILE A 312 39.18 -7.44 7.39
CA ILE A 312 37.73 -7.17 7.37
C ILE A 312 37.46 -5.77 6.80
N ASN A 313 38.22 -4.74 7.20
CA ASN A 313 38.10 -3.39 6.64
C ASN A 313 38.40 -3.38 5.13
N THR A 314 39.39 -4.16 4.68
CA THR A 314 39.72 -4.33 3.26
C THR A 314 38.57 -5.01 2.49
N GLN A 315 37.95 -6.03 3.08
CA GLN A 315 36.79 -6.71 2.49
C GLN A 315 35.55 -5.80 2.41
N ILE A 316 35.32 -4.97 3.44
CA ILE A 316 34.25 -3.95 3.45
C ILE A 316 34.50 -2.91 2.36
N ASN A 317 35.69 -2.31 2.31
CA ASN A 317 36.03 -1.26 1.34
C ASN A 317 36.08 -1.78 -0.13
N SER A 318 36.10 -3.11 -0.32
CA SER A 318 35.90 -3.72 -1.64
C SER A 318 34.45 -3.63 -2.14
N TYR A 319 33.46 -3.55 -1.24
CA TYR A 319 32.03 -3.49 -1.56
C TYR A 319 31.35 -2.15 -1.21
N PHE A 320 31.97 -1.35 -0.36
CA PHE A 320 31.44 -0.09 0.16
C PHE A 320 32.42 1.08 -0.07
N THR A 321 31.86 2.27 -0.29
CA THR A 321 32.63 3.52 -0.34
C THR A 321 32.91 4.03 1.07
N SER A 322 34.11 4.58 1.28
CA SER A 322 34.55 5.16 2.57
C SER A 322 35.08 6.58 2.39
N SER A 323 34.71 7.51 3.28
CA SER A 323 35.24 8.87 3.30
C SER A 323 36.32 9.03 4.37
N GLY A 324 37.58 9.17 3.95
CA GLY A 324 38.72 9.15 4.87
C GLY A 324 38.95 7.77 5.48
N THR A 325 39.61 7.70 6.63
CA THR A 325 40.02 6.45 7.28
C THR A 325 38.91 5.74 8.06
N GLU A 326 37.85 6.44 8.49
CA GLU A 326 37.02 5.99 9.63
C GLU A 326 35.53 5.79 9.34
N ALA A 327 35.00 6.16 8.17
CA ALA A 327 33.56 6.10 7.89
C ALA A 327 33.22 5.48 6.52
N VAL A 328 32.42 4.42 6.54
CA VAL A 328 31.67 3.93 5.36
C VAL A 328 30.52 4.89 5.05
N THR A 329 30.32 5.24 3.79
CA THR A 329 29.31 6.23 3.37
C THR A 329 28.18 5.60 2.55
N GLY A 330 28.48 4.75 1.58
CA GLY A 330 27.52 4.05 0.71
C GLY A 330 28.09 2.77 0.10
N PHE A 331 27.42 2.19 -0.90
CA PHE A 331 27.95 1.07 -1.67
C PHE A 331 29.00 1.53 -2.70
N ASN A 332 29.84 0.61 -3.16
CA ASN A 332 30.62 0.77 -4.39
C ASN A 332 29.72 0.59 -5.64
N GLY A 333 30.21 1.01 -6.81
CA GLY A 333 29.53 0.70 -8.08
C GLY A 333 29.50 -0.80 -8.37
N VAL A 334 28.44 -1.28 -9.03
CA VAL A 334 28.25 -2.73 -9.28
C VAL A 334 29.44 -3.37 -10.00
N ASP A 335 30.07 -2.70 -10.97
CA ASP A 335 31.26 -3.24 -11.66
C ASP A 335 32.47 -3.44 -10.72
N VAL A 336 32.62 -2.59 -9.70
CA VAL A 336 33.66 -2.71 -8.68
C VAL A 336 33.35 -3.90 -7.76
N ILE A 337 32.09 -4.02 -7.32
CA ILE A 337 31.59 -5.14 -6.49
C ILE A 337 31.77 -6.47 -7.23
N LYS A 338 31.38 -6.52 -8.50
CA LYS A 338 31.58 -7.66 -9.41
C LYS A 338 33.03 -8.05 -9.55
N THR A 339 33.92 -7.07 -9.75
CA THR A 339 35.38 -7.29 -9.81
C THR A 339 35.89 -7.87 -8.48
N ALA A 340 35.42 -7.37 -7.34
CA ALA A 340 35.78 -7.84 -6.00
C ALA A 340 35.12 -9.19 -5.61
N MET A 341 34.04 -9.61 -6.26
CA MET A 341 33.47 -10.96 -6.10
C MET A 341 34.17 -12.00 -6.97
N GLY A 342 34.70 -11.61 -8.12
CA GLY A 342 35.43 -12.49 -9.04
C GLY A 342 34.60 -13.71 -9.44
N THR A 343 35.11 -14.91 -9.19
CA THR A 343 34.41 -16.18 -9.48
C THR A 343 33.16 -16.44 -8.62
N SER A 344 32.87 -15.58 -7.63
CA SER A 344 31.63 -15.64 -6.83
C SER A 344 30.52 -14.73 -7.36
N TRP A 345 30.74 -14.02 -8.47
CA TRP A 345 29.69 -13.27 -9.17
C TRP A 345 28.90 -14.21 -10.09
N ASN A 346 27.58 -14.35 -9.88
CA ASN A 346 26.73 -15.05 -10.83
C ASN A 346 26.54 -14.19 -12.09
N THR A 347 26.70 -14.79 -13.28
CA THR A 347 26.47 -14.12 -14.57
C THR A 347 25.02 -13.68 -14.79
N GLU A 348 24.07 -14.24 -14.05
CA GLU A 348 22.66 -13.84 -14.11
C GLU A 348 22.44 -12.43 -13.52
N TRP A 349 23.21 -12.05 -12.49
CA TRP A 349 23.16 -10.73 -11.81
C TRP A 349 23.63 -9.54 -12.68
N ASN A 350 23.98 -9.77 -13.94
CA ASN A 350 24.50 -8.74 -14.85
C ASN A 350 23.44 -7.70 -15.29
N ASP A 351 22.17 -7.88 -14.92
CA ASP A 351 21.09 -6.94 -15.15
C ASP A 351 21.02 -5.84 -14.07
N VAL A 352 21.49 -6.10 -12.85
CA VAL A 352 21.42 -5.18 -11.70
C VAL A 352 22.38 -4.00 -11.87
N VAL A 353 21.89 -2.77 -11.63
CA VAL A 353 22.69 -1.54 -11.69
C VAL A 353 22.93 -0.92 -10.31
N THR A 354 23.94 -0.05 -10.20
CA THR A 354 24.36 0.61 -8.94
C THR A 354 23.22 1.30 -8.19
N THR A 355 22.25 1.92 -8.90
CA THR A 355 21.11 2.60 -8.29
C THR A 355 20.06 1.64 -7.72
N GLU A 356 19.95 0.43 -8.26
CA GLU A 356 19.11 -0.64 -7.70
C GLU A 356 19.75 -1.18 -6.43
N LEU A 357 21.02 -1.58 -6.50
CA LEU A 357 21.74 -2.14 -5.35
C LEU A 357 21.84 -1.14 -4.18
N SER A 358 22.10 0.14 -4.45
CA SER A 358 22.30 1.15 -3.40
C SER A 358 21.01 1.62 -2.72
N ASN A 359 19.84 1.37 -3.32
CA ASN A 359 18.53 1.78 -2.81
C ASN A 359 17.54 0.60 -2.72
N PHE A 360 18.05 -0.63 -2.64
CA PHE A 360 17.24 -1.84 -2.60
C PHE A 360 16.42 -1.93 -1.31
N PRO A 361 15.11 -2.22 -1.33
CA PRO A 361 14.25 -2.47 -2.49
C PRO A 361 13.40 -1.25 -2.91
N VAL A 362 13.68 -0.06 -2.36
CA VAL A 362 12.78 1.10 -2.41
C VAL A 362 12.69 1.74 -3.79
N THR A 363 13.79 2.14 -4.44
CA THR A 363 13.68 3.03 -5.61
C THR A 363 13.15 2.35 -6.87
N THR A 364 13.62 1.14 -7.21
CA THR A 364 13.25 0.47 -8.48
C THR A 364 12.01 -0.40 -8.35
N PHE A 365 11.81 -1.03 -7.19
CA PHE A 365 10.71 -1.98 -6.96
C PHE A 365 9.56 -1.33 -6.19
N THR A 366 9.77 -0.12 -5.65
CA THR A 366 8.79 0.67 -4.87
C THR A 366 8.32 -0.03 -3.59
N LEU A 367 9.10 -1.00 -3.09
CA LEU A 367 8.79 -1.83 -1.92
C LEU A 367 9.27 -1.19 -0.61
N PRO A 368 8.68 -1.55 0.55
CA PRO A 368 9.20 -1.14 1.85
C PRO A 368 10.52 -1.84 2.16
N GLU A 369 11.37 -1.19 2.97
CA GLU A 369 12.71 -1.70 3.33
C GLU A 369 12.66 -3.14 3.89
N GLY A 370 11.64 -3.44 4.70
CA GLY A 370 11.46 -4.73 5.39
C GLY A 370 10.89 -5.86 4.52
N ALA A 371 10.64 -5.60 3.24
CA ALA A 371 10.34 -6.63 2.24
C ALA A 371 11.63 -7.33 1.73
N ALA A 372 12.79 -6.71 1.91
CA ALA A 372 14.10 -7.33 1.69
C ALA A 372 14.58 -7.99 2.99
N GLN A 373 14.78 -9.30 2.99
CA GLN A 373 14.96 -10.08 4.22
C GLN A 373 16.15 -11.02 4.14
N LEU A 374 17.07 -10.88 5.10
CA LEU A 374 18.32 -11.63 5.16
C LEU A 374 18.29 -12.64 6.30
N GLU A 375 18.70 -13.86 6.02
CA GLU A 375 18.82 -14.96 6.98
C GLU A 375 20.29 -15.36 7.11
N TYR A 376 20.74 -15.69 8.32
CA TYR A 376 22.06 -16.29 8.57
C TYR A 376 21.93 -17.78 8.85
N THR A 377 22.81 -18.58 8.25
CA THR A 377 22.92 -20.02 8.50
C THR A 377 24.27 -20.34 9.15
N SER A 378 24.26 -20.71 10.43
CA SER A 378 25.48 -20.93 11.22
C SER A 378 26.32 -22.10 10.71
N SER A 379 25.69 -23.18 10.22
CA SER A 379 26.38 -24.39 9.75
C SER A 379 27.29 -24.12 8.55
N THR A 380 26.80 -23.36 7.56
CA THR A 380 27.54 -22.97 6.35
C THR A 380 28.35 -21.67 6.49
N ASN A 381 28.10 -20.86 7.53
CA ASN A 381 28.62 -19.50 7.67
C ASN A 381 28.24 -18.57 6.49
N THR A 382 26.99 -18.65 6.05
CA THR A 382 26.48 -17.87 4.90
C THR A 382 25.26 -17.04 5.27
N PHE A 383 25.13 -15.88 4.65
CA PHE A 383 23.86 -15.17 4.55
C PHE A 383 23.14 -15.54 3.25
N SER A 384 21.81 -15.58 3.30
CA SER A 384 20.92 -15.81 2.16
C SER A 384 19.73 -14.86 2.22
N HIS A 385 19.21 -14.43 1.07
CA HIS A 385 17.89 -13.79 1.04
C HIS A 385 16.80 -14.86 1.19
N LYS A 386 15.80 -14.63 2.05
CA LYS A 386 14.75 -15.62 2.32
C LYS A 386 13.53 -15.39 1.42
N HIS A 387 13.32 -16.30 0.45
CA HIS A 387 12.10 -16.33 -0.37
C HIS A 387 10.92 -16.94 0.42
N PRO A 388 9.66 -16.54 0.20
CA PRO A 388 8.49 -17.13 0.85
C PRO A 388 8.30 -18.63 0.58
N GLY A 389 8.02 -19.36 1.67
CA GLY A 389 7.39 -20.68 1.74
C GLY A 389 6.48 -20.72 2.97
N VAL A 390 5.33 -21.39 2.90
CA VAL A 390 4.18 -21.05 3.79
C VAL A 390 4.14 -21.85 5.10
N SER A 391 4.13 -21.15 6.25
CA SER A 391 3.42 -21.54 7.49
C SER A 391 3.35 -20.36 8.46
N LEU A 392 2.27 -20.19 9.24
CA LEU A 392 1.94 -18.93 9.94
C LEU A 392 2.27 -18.88 11.44
N LEU A 393 3.18 -19.71 11.96
CA LEU A 393 3.40 -19.91 13.40
C LEU A 393 4.87 -20.06 13.84
N ASP A 394 5.84 -19.60 13.06
CA ASP A 394 7.28 -19.79 13.33
C ASP A 394 8.11 -18.52 13.04
N LYS A 395 9.31 -18.40 13.64
CA LYS A 395 10.27 -17.28 13.45
C LYS A 395 10.84 -17.17 12.03
N SER A 396 10.34 -17.96 11.08
CA SER A 396 10.90 -18.19 9.76
C SER A 396 10.10 -17.57 8.61
N THR A 397 8.97 -16.90 8.86
CA THR A 397 8.05 -16.39 7.83
C THR A 397 8.64 -15.23 7.02
N SER A 398 8.90 -15.47 5.74
CA SER A 398 9.41 -14.45 4.81
C SER A 398 8.32 -13.75 3.97
N THR A 399 8.54 -12.48 3.62
CA THR A 399 7.60 -11.69 2.82
C THR A 399 7.68 -12.00 1.33
N ASN A 400 6.52 -12.11 0.65
CA ASN A 400 6.47 -12.18 -0.80
C ASN A 400 6.51 -10.78 -1.43
N PRO A 401 7.51 -10.42 -2.27
CA PRO A 401 7.51 -9.15 -3.00
C PRO A 401 6.28 -9.00 -3.93
N ASP A 402 5.79 -10.09 -4.53
CA ASP A 402 4.62 -10.09 -5.42
C ASP A 402 3.28 -9.87 -4.69
N ALA A 403 3.27 -9.91 -3.35
CA ALA A 403 2.09 -9.60 -2.55
C ALA A 403 1.90 -8.08 -2.36
N TYR A 404 2.94 -7.26 -2.53
CA TYR A 404 2.84 -5.81 -2.36
C TYR A 404 2.22 -5.14 -3.58
N THR A 405 1.21 -4.32 -3.35
CA THR A 405 0.52 -3.54 -4.38
C THR A 405 0.64 -2.04 -4.11
N PHE A 406 0.35 -1.23 -5.13
CA PHE A 406 0.00 0.17 -4.94
C PHE A 406 -1.32 0.26 -4.15
N PRO A 407 -1.65 1.43 -3.56
CA PRO A 407 -3.02 1.74 -3.14
C PRO A 407 -4.01 1.61 -4.30
N ALA A 408 -5.29 1.39 -4.00
CA ALA A 408 -6.30 1.48 -5.05
C ALA A 408 -6.41 2.93 -5.57
N GLU A 409 -6.81 3.08 -6.83
CA GLU A 409 -7.04 4.37 -7.47
C GLU A 409 -8.37 4.98 -7.01
N LEU A 410 -8.50 6.31 -7.03
CA LEU A 410 -9.78 6.96 -6.70
C LEU A 410 -10.81 6.73 -7.82
N MET A 411 -11.56 5.63 -7.70
CA MET A 411 -12.58 5.18 -8.64
C MET A 411 -13.95 5.77 -8.31
N TYR A 412 -14.71 6.09 -9.37
CA TYR A 412 -16.11 6.48 -9.31
C TYR A 412 -16.99 5.35 -9.85
N TYR A 413 -18.14 5.17 -9.20
CA TYR A 413 -19.07 4.08 -9.45
C TYR A 413 -20.52 4.58 -9.35
N CYS A 414 -21.42 4.02 -10.14
CA CYS A 414 -22.85 4.08 -9.87
C CYS A 414 -23.56 2.85 -10.42
N ASN A 415 -24.41 2.25 -9.60
CA ASN A 415 -25.33 1.19 -9.96
C ASN A 415 -26.75 1.75 -9.86
N SER A 416 -27.48 1.86 -10.97
CA SER A 416 -28.71 2.67 -11.00
C SER A 416 -29.79 2.11 -11.90
N GLY A 417 -31.06 2.33 -11.55
CA GLY A 417 -32.16 2.31 -12.53
C GLY A 417 -32.13 3.57 -13.39
N VAL A 418 -32.99 3.64 -14.41
CA VAL A 418 -33.23 4.88 -15.16
C VAL A 418 -34.56 5.53 -14.78
N ARG A 419 -34.64 6.85 -14.96
CA ARG A 419 -35.89 7.61 -15.14
C ARG A 419 -35.99 8.01 -16.60
N THR A 420 -37.17 8.01 -17.19
CA THR A 420 -37.39 8.35 -18.61
C THR A 420 -38.44 9.45 -18.79
N SER A 421 -38.33 10.15 -19.93
CA SER A 421 -39.24 11.21 -20.36
C SER A 421 -39.34 11.19 -21.88
N ASN A 422 -40.56 11.20 -22.40
CA ASN A 422 -40.84 11.29 -23.84
C ASN A 422 -40.80 12.74 -24.37
N THR A 423 -40.44 13.71 -23.50
CA THR A 423 -40.13 15.10 -23.83
C THR A 423 -38.67 15.43 -23.56
N GLU A 424 -38.07 16.26 -24.42
CA GLU A 424 -36.74 16.85 -24.20
C GLU A 424 -36.79 17.82 -23.00
N LYS A 425 -35.69 17.92 -22.25
CA LYS A 425 -35.56 18.78 -21.07
C LYS A 425 -34.55 19.90 -21.34
N THR A 426 -34.84 21.08 -20.81
CA THR A 426 -33.84 22.14 -20.65
C THR A 426 -33.01 21.88 -19.40
N ASP A 427 -31.81 22.44 -19.35
CA ASP A 427 -30.87 22.38 -18.22
C ASP A 427 -31.55 22.56 -16.84
N ALA A 428 -32.38 23.60 -16.70
CA ALA A 428 -33.16 23.89 -15.49
C ALA A 428 -34.31 22.90 -15.17
N LYS A 429 -34.40 21.75 -15.86
CA LYS A 429 -35.33 20.64 -15.61
C LYS A 429 -34.63 19.34 -15.17
N PHE A 430 -33.34 19.42 -14.86
CA PHE A 430 -32.59 18.40 -14.13
C PHE A 430 -32.34 18.92 -12.69
N PRO A 431 -32.58 18.12 -11.62
CA PRO A 431 -32.23 18.53 -10.26
C PRO A 431 -30.72 18.73 -10.07
N ASN A 432 -30.33 19.52 -9.06
CA ASN A 432 -28.93 19.75 -8.67
C ASN A 432 -28.76 19.54 -7.16
N GLY A 433 -27.63 18.98 -6.75
CA GLY A 433 -27.34 18.52 -5.39
C GLY A 433 -28.01 17.18 -5.06
N VAL A 434 -27.35 16.37 -4.20
CA VAL A 434 -27.78 15.01 -3.82
C VAL A 434 -29.24 14.97 -3.36
N THR A 435 -29.61 15.81 -2.39
CA THR A 435 -30.96 15.82 -1.80
C THR A 435 -32.07 16.03 -2.83
N ASN A 436 -31.86 16.90 -3.83
CA ASN A 436 -32.87 17.15 -4.86
C ASN A 436 -32.89 16.05 -5.93
N TRP A 437 -31.78 15.33 -6.13
CA TRP A 437 -31.70 14.22 -7.08
C TRP A 437 -32.46 12.98 -6.59
N ASP A 438 -32.44 12.69 -5.30
CA ASP A 438 -33.20 11.56 -4.73
C ASP A 438 -34.67 11.90 -4.39
N THR A 439 -35.04 13.18 -4.37
CA THR A 439 -36.44 13.60 -4.08
C THR A 439 -37.33 13.49 -5.32
N GLU A 440 -38.24 12.50 -5.34
CA GLU A 440 -39.19 12.25 -6.44
C GLU A 440 -39.97 13.50 -6.88
N ASP A 441 -40.43 14.31 -5.93
CA ASP A 441 -41.21 15.52 -6.20
C ASP A 441 -40.45 16.57 -7.03
N GLN A 442 -39.11 16.57 -7.00
CA GLN A 442 -38.29 17.45 -7.84
C GLN A 442 -38.32 17.01 -9.31
N TRP A 443 -38.41 15.70 -9.56
CA TRP A 443 -38.53 15.14 -10.92
C TRP A 443 -39.92 15.39 -11.51
N THR A 444 -40.98 15.09 -10.75
CA THR A 444 -42.36 15.29 -11.21
C THR A 444 -42.68 16.78 -11.40
N THR A 445 -42.21 17.67 -10.52
CA THR A 445 -42.29 19.14 -10.70
C THR A 445 -41.50 19.64 -11.92
N ASN A 446 -40.43 18.91 -12.29
CA ASN A 446 -39.70 19.16 -13.54
C ASN A 446 -40.32 18.47 -14.77
N GLY A 447 -41.51 17.90 -14.64
CA GLY A 447 -42.28 17.31 -15.73
C GLY A 447 -41.74 15.97 -16.22
N TRP A 448 -41.05 15.23 -15.35
CA TRP A 448 -40.72 13.83 -15.61
C TRP A 448 -41.91 12.93 -15.28
N GLU A 449 -41.99 11.80 -15.98
CA GLU A 449 -43.09 10.85 -15.88
C GLU A 449 -42.88 9.94 -14.65
N SER A 450 -43.78 9.99 -13.67
CA SER A 450 -43.69 9.15 -12.46
C SER A 450 -43.75 7.66 -12.82
N GLY A 451 -42.75 6.89 -12.39
CA GLY A 451 -42.63 5.45 -12.69
C GLY A 451 -42.19 5.10 -14.11
N SER A 452 -41.88 6.09 -14.96
CA SER A 452 -41.28 5.87 -16.28
C SER A 452 -39.81 5.51 -16.09
N ASN A 453 -39.53 4.21 -16.13
CA ASN A 453 -38.23 3.62 -15.75
C ASN A 453 -37.60 2.76 -16.86
N VAL A 454 -38.02 2.93 -18.13
CA VAL A 454 -37.58 2.08 -19.25
C VAL A 454 -37.50 2.91 -20.53
N VAL A 455 -36.37 2.85 -21.23
CA VAL A 455 -36.17 3.52 -22.53
C VAL A 455 -37.08 2.89 -23.59
N THR A 456 -37.87 3.71 -24.27
CA THR A 456 -38.78 3.31 -25.36
C THR A 456 -38.46 4.09 -26.64
N SER A 457 -39.09 3.73 -27.77
CA SER A 457 -38.95 4.47 -29.04
C SER A 457 -39.44 5.92 -28.96
N ALA A 458 -40.21 6.30 -27.95
CA ALA A 458 -40.65 7.68 -27.69
C ALA A 458 -39.71 8.48 -26.77
N THR A 459 -38.77 7.81 -26.08
CA THR A 459 -37.95 8.45 -25.04
C THR A 459 -36.98 9.49 -25.62
N ARG A 460 -36.95 10.67 -24.99
CA ARG A 460 -36.12 11.83 -25.41
C ARG A 460 -35.17 12.33 -24.33
N ALA A 461 -35.46 12.09 -23.06
CA ALA A 461 -34.56 12.36 -21.95
C ALA A 461 -34.57 11.20 -20.95
N THR A 462 -33.40 10.88 -20.40
CA THR A 462 -33.18 9.77 -19.45
C THR A 462 -32.20 10.19 -18.36
N ALA A 463 -32.46 9.82 -17.11
CA ALA A 463 -31.62 10.12 -15.96
C ALA A 463 -31.25 8.87 -15.16
N MET A 464 -30.06 8.82 -14.56
CA MET A 464 -29.75 7.83 -13.53
C MET A 464 -30.56 8.12 -12.26
N THR A 465 -31.33 7.15 -11.75
CA THR A 465 -32.05 7.24 -10.45
C THR A 465 -31.14 7.47 -9.24
N LYS A 466 -29.83 7.24 -9.37
CA LYS A 466 -28.85 7.30 -8.27
C LYS A 466 -27.64 8.15 -8.64
N ASN A 467 -27.05 8.77 -7.62
CA ASN A 467 -25.86 9.62 -7.74
C ASN A 467 -24.60 8.77 -7.98
N VAL A 468 -23.67 9.29 -8.79
CA VAL A 468 -22.30 8.79 -8.91
C VAL A 468 -21.54 9.09 -7.62
N ASN A 469 -20.84 8.07 -7.13
CA ASN A 469 -20.17 8.06 -5.83
C ASN A 469 -18.82 7.32 -5.91
N TYR A 470 -18.08 7.18 -4.80
CA TYR A 470 -16.81 6.44 -4.81
C TYR A 470 -17.02 4.91 -4.82
N GLY A 471 -16.31 4.22 -5.71
CA GLY A 471 -16.27 2.74 -5.77
C GLY A 471 -15.20 2.11 -4.86
N VAL A 472 -14.58 2.89 -3.98
CA VAL A 472 -13.44 2.50 -3.14
C VAL A 472 -13.63 2.96 -1.70
N ALA A 473 -12.93 2.30 -0.79
CA ALA A 473 -12.91 2.60 0.63
C ALA A 473 -11.67 3.42 1.01
N MET A 474 -11.70 4.08 2.18
CA MET A 474 -10.58 4.86 2.69
C MET A 474 -10.14 4.40 4.08
N LEU A 475 -8.83 4.44 4.33
CA LEU A 475 -8.22 4.37 5.65
C LEU A 475 -7.54 5.71 5.98
N LYS A 476 -8.14 6.48 6.89
CA LYS A 476 -7.53 7.64 7.55
C LYS A 476 -6.71 7.17 8.75
N SER A 477 -5.42 7.43 8.76
CA SER A 477 -4.49 6.99 9.81
C SER A 477 -3.87 8.20 10.52
N THR A 478 -3.72 8.14 11.84
CA THR A 478 -2.85 9.06 12.61
C THR A 478 -1.95 8.27 13.56
N VAL A 479 -0.80 8.84 13.96
CA VAL A 479 0.10 8.24 14.95
C VAL A 479 0.33 9.21 16.12
N GLN A 480 0.32 8.68 17.35
CA GLN A 480 0.64 9.43 18.57
C GLN A 480 1.39 8.56 19.59
N ILE A 481 2.08 9.20 20.53
CA ILE A 481 2.37 8.59 21.84
C ILE A 481 1.09 8.66 22.68
N LYS A 482 0.66 7.55 23.27
CA LYS A 482 -0.57 7.47 24.08
C LYS A 482 -0.50 8.44 25.26
N GLU A 483 -1.64 9.08 25.59
CA GLU A 483 -1.72 10.03 26.70
C GLU A 483 -1.22 9.42 28.02
N GLY A 484 -0.48 10.21 28.81
CA GLY A 484 0.15 9.77 30.06
C GLY A 484 1.50 9.04 29.90
N ILE A 485 1.87 8.57 28.71
CA ILE A 485 3.14 7.86 28.49
C ILE A 485 4.31 8.86 28.41
N THR A 486 5.23 8.76 29.38
CA THR A 486 6.45 9.60 29.47
C THR A 486 7.70 8.94 28.87
N ALA A 487 7.66 7.62 28.69
CA ALA A 487 8.74 6.83 28.10
C ALA A 487 8.23 5.49 27.54
N LEU A 488 8.99 4.89 26.65
CA LEU A 488 8.78 3.51 26.15
C LEU A 488 9.94 2.62 26.57
N GLU A 489 9.70 1.35 26.86
CA GLU A 489 10.76 0.35 27.11
C GLU A 489 11.09 -0.43 25.84
N ASP A 490 12.34 -0.85 25.69
CA ASP A 490 12.79 -1.77 24.65
C ASP A 490 12.86 -3.22 25.14
N ASN A 491 13.26 -4.16 24.26
CA ASN A 491 13.26 -5.60 24.52
C ASN A 491 14.59 -6.17 25.03
N ARG A 492 15.51 -5.32 25.50
CA ARG A 492 16.91 -5.71 25.75
C ARG A 492 17.06 -6.91 26.68
N LYS A 493 16.19 -7.03 27.69
CA LYS A 493 16.20 -8.12 28.67
C LYS A 493 15.84 -9.48 28.08
N ALA A 494 14.99 -9.52 27.06
CA ALA A 494 14.57 -10.75 26.40
C ALA A 494 15.62 -11.28 25.42
N LEU A 495 16.36 -10.37 24.76
CA LEU A 495 17.37 -10.72 23.75
C LEU A 495 18.77 -10.87 24.34
N ASN A 496 19.10 -10.15 25.43
CA ASN A 496 20.36 -10.25 26.16
C ASN A 496 20.12 -10.66 27.62
N PRO A 497 19.99 -11.97 27.92
CA PRO A 497 19.74 -12.46 29.29
C PRO A 497 20.80 -11.99 30.29
N GLY A 498 20.37 -11.24 31.31
CA GLY A 498 21.23 -10.61 32.31
C GLY A 498 21.38 -9.10 32.18
N GLU A 499 20.88 -8.50 31.09
CA GLU A 499 20.69 -7.06 30.95
C GLU A 499 19.25 -6.65 31.31
N GLU A 500 19.02 -5.37 31.62
CA GLU A 500 17.70 -4.79 31.84
C GLU A 500 17.25 -3.98 30.62
N ASN A 501 15.93 -3.82 30.45
CA ASN A 501 15.34 -3.03 29.36
C ASN A 501 15.82 -1.58 29.39
N LYS A 502 16.04 -0.98 28.22
CA LYS A 502 16.33 0.44 28.08
C LYS A 502 15.03 1.23 27.99
N THR A 503 14.83 2.13 28.93
CA THR A 503 13.75 3.12 28.91
C THR A 503 14.14 4.33 28.03
N ILE A 504 13.35 4.65 27.00
CA ILE A 504 13.52 5.80 26.12
C ILE A 504 12.47 6.86 26.47
N ALA A 505 12.92 7.99 27.02
CA ALA A 505 12.05 9.12 27.32
C ALA A 505 11.38 9.68 26.05
N SER A 506 10.13 10.17 26.15
CA SER A 506 9.38 10.69 25.01
C SER A 506 10.03 11.90 24.31
N SER A 507 10.90 12.64 25.01
CA SER A 507 11.78 13.66 24.42
C SER A 507 12.78 13.10 23.40
N ASN A 508 13.26 11.87 23.65
CA ASN A 508 14.32 11.20 22.90
C ASN A 508 13.73 10.33 21.77
N ILE A 509 12.46 9.92 21.89
CA ILE A 509 11.68 9.40 20.76
C ILE A 509 11.77 10.40 19.61
N ASN A 510 12.19 9.91 18.45
CA ASN A 510 12.44 10.72 17.27
C ASN A 510 12.19 9.86 16.03
N PHE A 511 10.95 9.40 15.87
CA PHE A 511 10.57 8.52 14.78
C PHE A 511 9.92 9.33 13.65
N THR A 512 10.27 9.02 12.41
CA THR A 512 9.55 9.53 11.24
C THR A 512 8.69 8.40 10.69
N TRP A 513 7.37 8.59 10.66
CA TRP A 513 6.42 7.68 10.04
C TRP A 513 6.44 7.88 8.52
N THR A 514 6.82 6.85 7.76
CA THR A 514 7.08 6.93 6.31
C THR A 514 6.27 5.96 5.46
N GLY A 515 5.46 5.08 6.06
CA GLY A 515 4.60 4.18 5.29
C GLY A 515 3.47 3.53 6.09
N VAL A 516 2.45 3.07 5.36
CA VAL A 516 1.34 2.24 5.85
C VAL A 516 1.27 1.00 4.98
N ILE A 517 1.18 -0.18 5.59
CA ILE A 517 1.01 -1.46 4.89
C ILE A 517 -0.26 -2.12 5.40
N VAL A 518 -1.27 -2.21 4.55
CA VAL A 518 -2.57 -2.81 4.88
C VAL A 518 -2.60 -4.23 4.32
N GLY A 519 -2.55 -5.22 5.22
CA GLY A 519 -2.68 -6.63 4.88
C GLY A 519 -4.13 -7.07 4.72
N GLY A 520 -4.33 -8.25 4.14
CA GLY A 520 -5.69 -8.80 3.97
C GLY A 520 -6.51 -8.08 2.90
N GLN A 521 -5.86 -7.48 1.88
CA GLN A 521 -6.55 -6.90 0.73
C GLN A 521 -6.83 -7.96 -0.34
N PRO A 522 -7.98 -7.89 -1.04
CA PRO A 522 -8.29 -8.81 -2.13
C PRO A 522 -7.37 -8.56 -3.33
N VAL A 523 -6.96 -9.61 -4.04
CA VAL A 523 -6.26 -9.45 -5.35
C VAL A 523 -7.12 -8.66 -6.34
N ARG A 524 -8.41 -8.99 -6.34
CA ARG A 524 -9.40 -8.60 -7.35
C ARG A 524 -10.76 -8.35 -6.72
N VAL A 525 -11.44 -7.31 -7.20
CA VAL A 525 -12.86 -7.06 -6.98
C VAL A 525 -13.65 -7.18 -8.28
N ASP A 526 -14.96 -7.37 -8.15
CA ASP A 526 -15.91 -7.53 -9.24
C ASP A 526 -16.53 -6.19 -9.71
N TRP A 527 -17.56 -6.28 -10.54
CA TRP A 527 -18.37 -5.16 -11.03
C TRP A 527 -19.14 -4.37 -9.94
N GLN A 528 -19.15 -4.85 -8.69
CA GLN A 528 -19.69 -4.15 -7.51
C GLN A 528 -18.60 -3.50 -6.65
N PHE A 529 -17.34 -3.57 -7.08
CA PHE A 529 -16.15 -3.31 -6.26
C PHE A 529 -16.12 -4.15 -4.96
N LEU A 530 -16.74 -5.34 -4.97
CA LEU A 530 -16.66 -6.31 -3.88
C LEU A 530 -15.63 -7.41 -4.19
N PRO A 531 -14.98 -8.01 -3.18
CA PRO A 531 -14.12 -9.17 -3.38
C PRO A 531 -14.85 -10.28 -4.14
N LEU A 532 -14.31 -10.65 -5.31
CA LEU A 532 -14.86 -11.74 -6.13
C LEU A 532 -14.89 -13.04 -5.29
N SER A 533 -15.88 -13.91 -5.48
CA SER A 533 -16.11 -15.08 -4.61
C SER A 533 -14.97 -16.12 -4.56
N ALA A 534 -13.98 -16.02 -5.46
CA ALA A 534 -12.75 -16.81 -5.48
C ALA A 534 -11.47 -15.98 -5.18
N SER A 535 -11.62 -14.73 -4.73
CA SER A 535 -10.52 -13.79 -4.46
C SER A 535 -9.82 -14.14 -3.16
N THR A 536 -8.48 -14.21 -3.18
CA THR A 536 -7.66 -14.36 -1.97
C THR A 536 -7.41 -13.00 -1.33
N PHE A 537 -7.52 -12.95 0.01
CA PHE A 537 -7.17 -11.78 0.81
C PHE A 537 -5.69 -11.84 1.22
N ASP A 538 -4.79 -11.97 0.23
CA ASP A 538 -3.36 -12.19 0.44
C ASP A 538 -2.47 -11.02 -0.03
N LYS A 539 -3.06 -9.93 -0.56
CA LYS A 539 -2.32 -8.72 -0.95
C LYS A 539 -2.05 -7.80 0.23
N LEU A 540 -0.96 -7.04 0.08
CA LEU A 540 -0.45 -6.02 0.99
C LEU A 540 -0.46 -4.68 0.25
N VAL A 541 -1.45 -3.83 0.49
CA VAL A 541 -1.40 -2.45 -0.04
C VAL A 541 -0.32 -1.70 0.72
N TYR A 542 0.74 -1.30 0.03
CA TYR A 542 1.77 -0.41 0.59
C TYR A 542 1.51 1.02 0.10
N ASP A 543 1.32 1.92 1.05
CA ASP A 543 1.29 3.36 0.88
C ASP A 543 2.59 3.93 1.45
N ASN A 544 3.33 4.66 0.61
CA ASN A 544 4.64 5.23 0.91
C ASN A 544 4.67 6.75 0.74
N GLN A 545 3.51 7.41 0.80
CA GLN A 545 3.37 8.86 0.64
C GLN A 545 2.70 9.46 1.90
N VAL A 546 3.22 9.11 3.08
CA VAL A 546 2.60 9.45 4.37
C VAL A 546 2.40 10.96 4.53
N ALA A 547 1.14 11.36 4.73
CA ALA A 547 0.68 12.75 4.78
C ALA A 547 0.92 13.56 3.48
N GLY A 548 1.14 12.87 2.36
CA GLY A 548 1.42 13.44 1.04
C GLY A 548 2.90 13.58 0.68
N ASP A 549 3.82 12.96 1.42
CA ASP A 549 5.26 13.03 1.16
C ASP A 549 5.96 11.68 1.42
N ALA A 550 6.88 11.27 0.53
CA ALA A 550 7.72 10.09 0.71
C ALA A 550 8.76 10.25 1.84
N ALA A 551 9.08 11.49 2.24
CA ALA A 551 9.84 11.77 3.46
C ALA A 551 9.03 11.49 4.74
N GLY A 552 7.70 11.36 4.64
CA GLY A 552 6.81 11.07 5.75
C GLY A 552 6.64 12.21 6.75
N THR A 553 6.17 11.87 7.96
CA THR A 553 5.87 12.85 9.02
C THR A 553 6.48 12.44 10.36
N ALA A 554 6.90 13.42 11.16
CA ALA A 554 7.46 13.14 12.48
C ALA A 554 6.37 12.71 13.47
N VAL A 555 6.60 11.63 14.22
CA VAL A 555 5.72 11.22 15.32
C VAL A 555 5.78 12.28 16.43
N PRO A 556 4.65 12.84 16.90
CA PRO A 556 4.67 13.86 17.94
C PRO A 556 5.25 13.35 19.26
N LYS A 557 6.17 14.12 19.83
CA LYS A 557 6.83 13.81 21.12
C LYS A 557 5.95 14.09 22.33
N THR A 558 4.95 14.95 22.16
CA THR A 558 3.95 15.26 23.20
C THR A 558 2.90 14.15 23.24
N ALA A 559 2.82 13.43 24.36
CA ALA A 559 1.79 12.41 24.57
C ALA A 559 0.38 12.99 24.37
N GLY A 560 -0.52 12.22 23.75
CA GLY A 560 -1.87 12.65 23.36
C GLY A 560 -1.95 13.57 22.13
N SER A 561 -0.82 13.96 21.52
CA SER A 561 -0.81 14.74 20.28
C SER A 561 -0.70 13.82 19.06
N ALA A 562 -1.65 13.93 18.12
CA ALA A 562 -1.67 13.16 16.88
C ALA A 562 -0.83 13.80 15.77
N SER A 563 -0.27 12.96 14.89
CA SER A 563 0.40 13.36 13.65
C SER A 563 -0.57 14.05 12.68
N ALA A 564 -0.02 14.62 11.60
CA ALA A 564 -0.82 14.83 10.40
C ALA A 564 -1.45 13.48 9.95
N PRO A 565 -2.70 13.49 9.43
CA PRO A 565 -3.34 12.27 8.96
C PRO A 565 -2.75 11.80 7.63
N ASN A 566 -2.60 10.49 7.48
CA ASN A 566 -2.45 9.85 6.18
C ASN A 566 -3.80 9.31 5.67
N TYR A 567 -3.97 9.18 4.37
CA TYR A 567 -5.20 8.67 3.75
C TYR A 567 -4.91 7.65 2.64
N THR A 568 -5.07 6.37 2.96
CA THR A 568 -4.82 5.27 2.00
C THR A 568 -6.13 4.82 1.36
N ILE A 569 -6.18 4.71 0.03
CA ILE A 569 -7.33 4.19 -0.72
C ILE A 569 -7.21 2.67 -0.91
N LEU A 570 -8.31 1.97 -0.66
CA LEU A 570 -8.38 0.51 -0.51
C LEU A 570 -9.62 -0.06 -1.22
N PHE A 571 -9.59 -1.36 -1.51
CA PHE A 571 -10.79 -2.08 -1.90
C PHE A 571 -11.63 -2.47 -0.67
N ASP A 572 -12.94 -2.59 -0.89
CA ASP A 572 -13.91 -3.09 0.09
C ASP A 572 -13.50 -4.49 0.58
N ASN A 573 -13.58 -4.75 1.88
CA ASN A 573 -13.10 -6.02 2.47
C ASN A 573 -14.21 -7.03 2.80
N TYR A 574 -15.37 -6.93 2.16
CA TYR A 574 -16.48 -7.87 2.34
C TYR A 574 -16.09 -9.33 2.08
N ASN A 575 -16.15 -10.15 3.13
CA ASN A 575 -16.03 -11.61 3.01
C ASN A 575 -17.44 -12.22 2.88
N SER A 576 -17.74 -12.84 1.75
CA SER A 576 -19.04 -13.47 1.48
C SER A 576 -19.21 -14.87 2.08
N GLY A 577 -18.14 -15.49 2.59
CA GLY A 577 -18.14 -16.90 3.02
C GLY A 577 -18.23 -17.15 4.52
N ALA A 578 -18.00 -16.15 5.38
CA ALA A 578 -17.90 -16.33 6.83
C ALA A 578 -18.09 -15.01 7.61
N ALA A 579 -17.62 -14.98 8.87
CA ALA A 579 -17.38 -13.74 9.59
C ALA A 579 -16.41 -12.82 8.82
N GLN A 580 -16.56 -11.51 8.99
CA GLN A 580 -15.76 -10.52 8.25
C GLN A 580 -14.30 -10.55 8.68
N ASN A 581 -13.40 -10.35 7.71
CA ASN A 581 -11.97 -10.46 7.94
C ASN A 581 -11.48 -9.34 8.85
N LYS A 582 -10.69 -9.70 9.87
CA LYS A 582 -9.78 -8.76 10.53
C LYS A 582 -8.74 -8.27 9.54
N VAL A 583 -8.26 -7.04 9.72
CA VAL A 583 -7.18 -6.46 8.92
C VAL A 583 -5.99 -6.17 9.82
N ARG A 584 -4.79 -6.59 9.41
CA ARG A 584 -3.54 -6.14 10.04
C ARG A 584 -2.98 -4.96 9.28
N VAL A 585 -2.55 -3.94 10.03
CA VAL A 585 -1.86 -2.77 9.50
C VAL A 585 -0.48 -2.72 10.14
N ALA A 586 0.57 -2.69 9.32
CA ALA A 586 1.91 -2.34 9.76
C ALA A 586 2.22 -0.88 9.39
N LEU A 587 2.78 -0.14 10.34
CA LEU A 587 3.30 1.21 10.09
C LEU A 587 4.82 1.16 9.99
N GLN A 588 5.36 1.79 8.95
CA GLN A 588 6.79 1.91 8.71
C GLN A 588 7.34 3.19 9.34
N PHE A 589 8.38 3.06 10.15
CA PHE A 589 9.05 4.18 10.82
C PHE A 589 10.55 4.17 10.55
N VAL A 590 11.17 5.35 10.46
CA VAL A 590 12.64 5.50 10.55
C VAL A 590 13.00 5.93 11.97
N ASN A 591 13.89 5.19 12.64
CA ASN A 591 14.41 5.58 13.95
C ASN A 591 15.48 6.67 13.80
N ASN A 592 15.14 7.94 14.02
CA ASN A 592 16.11 9.04 14.08
C ASN A 592 16.55 9.36 15.53
N GLY A 593 16.21 8.52 16.50
CA GLY A 593 16.48 8.68 17.93
C GLY A 593 17.79 8.01 18.37
N ASP A 594 17.72 7.31 19.52
CA ASP A 594 18.76 6.41 20.00
C ASP A 594 18.47 4.96 19.53
N ASP A 595 19.48 4.09 19.52
CA ASP A 595 19.30 2.66 19.24
C ASP A 595 18.44 1.98 20.33
N PHE A 596 17.64 0.99 19.94
CA PHE A 596 16.80 0.22 20.86
C PHE A 596 16.52 -1.21 20.39
N TRP A 597 16.25 -2.11 21.32
CA TRP A 597 15.96 -3.52 21.01
C TRP A 597 14.48 -3.72 20.67
N GLY A 598 14.20 -4.16 19.45
CA GLY A 598 12.90 -4.62 18.99
C GLY A 598 12.60 -6.07 19.38
N ARG A 599 11.58 -6.68 18.78
CA ARG A 599 11.12 -8.05 19.12
C ARG A 599 12.19 -9.11 18.98
N ASP A 600 12.98 -9.01 17.91
CA ASP A 600 14.05 -9.97 17.59
C ASP A 600 15.43 -9.31 17.39
N ASN A 601 15.50 -7.99 17.13
CA ASN A 601 16.72 -7.31 16.67
C ASN A 601 16.96 -5.94 17.30
N LEU A 602 18.24 -5.53 17.37
CA LEU A 602 18.64 -4.14 17.64
C LEU A 602 18.30 -3.23 16.45
N ILE A 603 17.38 -2.29 16.65
CA ILE A 603 16.98 -1.24 15.72
C ILE A 603 17.85 0.00 15.97
N ARG A 604 18.76 0.28 15.03
CA ARG A 604 19.70 1.40 15.12
C ARG A 604 19.09 2.73 14.69
N LYS A 605 19.76 3.81 15.07
CA LYS A 605 19.59 5.12 14.46
C LYS A 605 19.82 5.04 12.94
N GLY A 606 18.90 5.61 12.18
CA GLY A 606 18.87 5.55 10.71
C GLY A 606 18.28 4.26 10.13
N GLN A 607 17.96 3.23 10.93
CA GLN A 607 17.24 2.06 10.43
C GLN A 607 15.73 2.29 10.39
N THR A 608 15.11 1.65 9.40
CA THR A 608 13.66 1.46 9.31
C THR A 608 13.21 0.33 10.22
N PHE A 609 12.06 0.50 10.87
CA PHE A 609 11.39 -0.53 11.66
C PHE A 609 9.86 -0.48 11.46
N TYR A 610 9.17 -1.52 11.91
CA TYR A 610 7.74 -1.72 11.72
C TYR A 610 7.05 -1.98 13.05
N LEU A 611 5.86 -1.41 13.22
CA LEU A 611 4.94 -1.76 14.30
C LEU A 611 3.61 -2.20 13.71
N VAL A 612 3.03 -3.25 14.28
CA VAL A 612 1.79 -3.85 13.80
C VAL A 612 0.64 -3.58 14.77
N ALA A 613 -0.55 -3.44 14.20
CA ALA A 613 -1.82 -3.49 14.91
C ALA A 613 -2.83 -4.30 14.08
N GLU A 614 -3.86 -4.83 14.74
CA GLU A 614 -4.99 -5.51 14.13
C GLU A 614 -6.25 -4.67 14.32
N LEU A 615 -7.12 -4.67 13.30
CA LEU A 615 -8.42 -4.04 13.28
C LEU A 615 -9.45 -5.16 13.29
N ASP A 616 -10.18 -5.31 14.39
CA ASP A 616 -11.19 -6.37 14.58
C ASP A 616 -12.62 -5.82 14.41
N PRO A 617 -13.39 -6.25 13.39
CA PRO A 617 -14.77 -5.80 13.19
C PRO A 617 -15.75 -6.47 14.18
N THR A 618 -15.31 -7.47 14.96
CA THR A 618 -16.17 -8.23 15.88
C THR A 618 -16.76 -7.32 16.95
N GLY A 619 -18.10 -7.32 17.08
CA GLY A 619 -18.81 -6.49 18.05
C GLY A 619 -18.79 -4.99 17.73
N LYS A 620 -18.33 -4.58 16.53
CA LYS A 620 -18.46 -3.22 16.02
C LYS A 620 -19.75 -3.09 15.19
N GLU A 621 -20.24 -1.87 15.04
CA GLU A 621 -21.26 -1.53 14.05
C GLU A 621 -20.98 -0.15 13.44
N ILE A 622 -21.29 0.00 12.15
CA ILE A 622 -21.40 1.33 11.53
C ILE A 622 -22.79 1.86 11.91
N PRO A 623 -22.90 3.01 12.62
CA PRO A 623 -24.17 3.51 13.14
C PRO A 623 -25.25 3.61 12.06
N ALA A 624 -26.48 3.25 12.40
CA ALA A 624 -27.60 3.13 11.45
C ALA A 624 -27.87 4.41 10.63
N ALA A 625 -27.51 5.59 11.17
CA ALA A 625 -27.63 6.91 10.56
C ALA A 625 -26.44 7.32 9.65
N ASN A 626 -25.29 6.65 9.77
CA ASN A 626 -24.11 6.90 8.93
C ASN A 626 -24.26 6.20 7.56
N TRP A 627 -24.95 5.05 7.56
CA TRP A 627 -25.35 4.33 6.35
C TRP A 627 -26.24 5.19 5.46
N ASP A 628 -25.88 5.29 4.19
CA ASP A 628 -26.64 6.12 3.25
C ASP A 628 -28.06 5.63 2.95
N THR A 629 -28.93 6.58 2.64
CA THR A 629 -30.26 6.38 2.06
C THR A 629 -30.32 6.79 0.59
N HIS A 630 -29.36 7.58 0.12
CA HIS A 630 -29.30 8.12 -1.24
C HIS A 630 -28.63 7.13 -2.20
N TYR A 631 -27.43 6.65 -1.89
CA TYR A 631 -26.67 5.66 -2.66
C TYR A 631 -27.00 4.20 -2.24
N GLN A 632 -26.82 3.25 -3.17
CA GLN A 632 -26.92 1.81 -2.92
C GLN A 632 -25.52 1.22 -2.75
N VAL A 633 -25.05 1.12 -1.51
CA VAL A 633 -23.80 0.44 -1.11
C VAL A 633 -23.94 -1.09 -1.25
N PRO A 634 -23.14 -1.78 -2.07
CA PRO A 634 -23.06 -3.25 -2.10
C PRO A 634 -22.51 -3.85 -0.77
N PRO A 635 -22.76 -5.14 -0.47
CA PRO A 635 -23.59 -6.08 -1.22
C PRO A 635 -25.07 -5.69 -1.19
N LEU A 636 -25.80 -6.02 -2.26
CA LEU A 636 -27.23 -5.77 -2.35
C LEU A 636 -28.02 -7.04 -2.03
N ASP A 637 -29.17 -6.90 -1.38
CA ASP A 637 -30.12 -8.00 -1.13
C ASP A 637 -30.89 -8.42 -2.40
N GLY A 638 -31.83 -9.36 -2.28
CA GLY A 638 -32.63 -9.84 -3.41
C GLY A 638 -33.55 -8.78 -4.02
N GLU A 639 -33.87 -7.76 -3.22
CA GLU A 639 -34.74 -6.62 -3.49
C GLU A 639 -33.96 -5.40 -4.02
N GLY A 640 -32.63 -5.40 -3.89
CA GLY A 640 -31.70 -4.37 -4.37
C GLY A 640 -31.26 -3.35 -3.32
N ASN A 641 -31.55 -3.54 -2.03
CA ASN A 641 -31.14 -2.63 -0.96
C ASN A 641 -29.74 -2.99 -0.41
N SER A 642 -29.07 -2.01 0.18
CA SER A 642 -27.77 -2.21 0.84
C SER A 642 -27.86 -3.13 2.05
N THR A 643 -27.14 -4.25 2.00
CA THR A 643 -26.90 -5.07 3.19
C THR A 643 -25.96 -4.33 4.14
N LYS A 644 -26.47 -3.93 5.31
CA LYS A 644 -25.74 -3.15 6.32
C LYS A 644 -24.73 -4.00 7.12
N THR A 645 -23.98 -4.84 6.42
CA THR A 645 -23.02 -5.79 7.01
C THR A 645 -21.76 -5.06 7.45
N THR A 646 -21.58 -4.91 8.77
CA THR A 646 -20.38 -4.30 9.36
C THR A 646 -19.13 -5.05 8.93
N ARG A 647 -18.20 -4.30 8.37
CA ARG A 647 -16.83 -4.70 7.98
C ARG A 647 -15.94 -3.46 8.12
N ILE A 648 -14.65 -3.61 7.85
CA ILE A 648 -13.68 -2.53 8.08
C ILE A 648 -13.75 -1.54 6.92
N PHE A 649 -13.42 -2.01 5.72
CA PHE A 649 -13.39 -1.18 4.52
C PHE A 649 -14.70 -1.36 3.74
N VAL A 650 -15.48 -0.28 3.67
CA VAL A 650 -16.74 -0.18 2.92
C VAL A 650 -16.58 0.93 1.89
N GLN A 651 -16.97 0.67 0.64
CA GLN A 651 -16.92 1.69 -0.43
C GLN A 651 -17.76 2.95 -0.10
N ASP A 652 -17.20 4.15 -0.37
CA ASP A 652 -17.68 5.48 0.08
C ASP A 652 -17.53 5.76 1.60
N TYR A 653 -16.98 4.86 2.42
CA TYR A 653 -16.73 5.10 3.84
C TYR A 653 -15.24 5.21 4.15
N MET A 654 -14.96 6.01 5.16
CA MET A 654 -13.63 6.16 5.72
C MET A 654 -13.56 5.44 7.08
N THR A 655 -12.67 4.45 7.15
CA THR A 655 -12.17 3.93 8.42
C THR A 655 -11.22 4.95 9.01
N THR A 656 -11.39 5.33 10.28
CA THR A 656 -10.38 6.13 10.99
C THR A 656 -9.59 5.23 11.94
N VAL A 657 -8.26 5.36 11.95
CA VAL A 657 -7.40 4.66 12.91
C VAL A 657 -6.42 5.62 13.57
N ASN A 658 -6.52 5.74 14.90
CA ASN A 658 -5.54 6.45 15.72
C ASN A 658 -4.58 5.42 16.32
N PHE A 659 -3.41 5.26 15.70
CA PHE A 659 -2.38 4.36 16.18
C PHE A 659 -1.63 4.99 17.37
N LYS A 660 -1.52 4.24 18.47
CA LYS A 660 -1.02 4.72 19.77
C LYS A 660 0.22 3.92 20.16
N LEU A 661 1.38 4.57 20.29
CA LEU A 661 2.56 3.98 20.94
C LEU A 661 2.30 3.89 22.44
N THR A 662 2.56 2.74 23.06
CA THR A 662 2.13 2.43 24.43
C THR A 662 3.22 1.81 25.29
N ALA A 663 3.05 1.89 26.61
CA ALA A 663 3.74 1.04 27.56
C ALA A 663 2.73 0.48 28.57
N ASP A 664 2.47 -0.82 28.53
CA ASP A 664 1.70 -1.52 29.55
C ASP A 664 2.64 -1.92 30.70
N ALA A 665 2.63 -1.10 31.76
CA ALA A 665 3.39 -1.34 32.98
C ALA A 665 2.88 -2.52 33.83
N THR A 666 1.76 -3.14 33.44
CA THR A 666 1.12 -4.29 34.11
C THR A 666 1.47 -5.62 33.44
N ASN A 667 1.58 -5.65 32.11
CA ASN A 667 1.93 -6.84 31.33
C ASN A 667 3.37 -6.84 30.80
N HIS A 668 4.14 -5.77 31.02
CA HIS A 668 5.49 -5.57 30.45
C HIS A 668 5.51 -5.64 28.92
N THR A 669 4.52 -5.04 28.26
CA THR A 669 4.47 -4.88 26.80
C THR A 669 4.47 -3.40 26.42
N SER A 670 5.62 -2.93 25.96
CA SER A 670 5.85 -1.62 25.35
C SER A 670 5.86 -1.77 23.84
N SER A 671 5.34 -0.78 23.11
CA SER A 671 5.26 -0.83 21.66
C SER A 671 6.61 -1.10 20.99
N LEU A 672 7.74 -0.66 21.58
CA LEU A 672 9.07 -0.92 21.02
C LEU A 672 9.52 -2.38 21.17
N GLN A 673 8.99 -3.12 22.15
CA GLN A 673 9.28 -4.55 22.32
C GLN A 673 8.69 -5.40 21.20
N ASP A 674 7.66 -4.89 20.51
CA ASP A 674 7.08 -5.48 19.31
C ASP A 674 7.46 -4.75 18.01
N ALA A 675 8.58 -4.02 18.03
CA ALA A 675 9.16 -3.44 16.82
C ALA A 675 9.95 -4.48 16.02
N TYR A 676 9.64 -4.59 14.73
CA TYR A 676 10.30 -5.52 13.80
C TYR A 676 11.26 -4.76 12.87
N VAL A 677 12.40 -5.35 12.50
CA VAL A 677 13.31 -4.80 11.47
C VAL A 677 12.84 -5.18 10.05
N THR A 678 12.16 -6.32 9.93
CA THR A 678 11.49 -6.81 8.71
C THR A 678 9.98 -6.72 8.88
N ILE A 679 9.20 -6.94 7.81
CA ILE A 679 7.73 -6.96 7.93
C ILE A 679 7.27 -8.40 8.25
N PRO A 680 6.53 -8.64 9.35
CA PRO A 680 5.95 -9.95 9.66
C PRO A 680 4.73 -10.24 8.77
N ASP A 681 4.25 -11.48 8.72
CA ASP A 681 3.13 -11.85 7.84
C ASP A 681 1.79 -11.24 8.29
N LEU A 682 1.35 -10.22 7.55
CA LEU A 682 0.11 -9.47 7.79
C LEU A 682 -1.15 -10.15 7.23
N ARG A 683 -1.03 -11.36 6.66
CA ARG A 683 -2.14 -12.12 6.05
C ARG A 683 -2.84 -13.08 7.02
N SER A 684 -2.37 -13.16 8.27
CA SER A 684 -2.98 -13.94 9.37
C SER A 684 -3.82 -13.05 10.30
N SER A 685 -4.61 -13.65 11.20
CA SER A 685 -5.71 -12.98 11.94
C SER A 685 -5.72 -13.22 13.47
N GLN A 686 -4.54 -13.46 14.06
CA GLN A 686 -4.35 -13.91 15.45
C GLN A 686 -3.68 -12.87 16.41
N LEU A 687 -3.98 -11.55 16.36
CA LEU A 687 -3.38 -10.54 17.27
C LEU A 687 -4.38 -9.42 17.66
N SER A 688 -5.30 -9.64 18.60
CA SER A 688 -6.61 -8.93 18.67
C SER A 688 -6.68 -7.61 19.48
N PHE A 689 -7.01 -6.47 18.83
CA PHE A 689 -7.28 -5.16 19.48
C PHE A 689 -8.34 -4.27 18.76
N GLY A 690 -8.80 -3.17 19.40
CA GLY A 690 -9.48 -2.04 18.70
C GLY A 690 -10.50 -1.17 19.48
N LEU A 691 -10.44 0.17 19.36
CA LEU A 691 -11.33 1.17 20.02
C LEU A 691 -12.38 1.86 19.09
N SER A 692 -12.56 3.20 19.05
CA SER A 692 -13.67 3.94 18.35
C SER A 692 -13.51 5.49 18.23
N VAL A 693 -14.52 6.22 17.68
CA VAL A 693 -14.79 7.71 17.59
C VAL A 693 -14.52 8.49 16.26
N ASP A 694 -15.28 9.55 15.98
CA ASP A 694 -15.67 10.05 14.63
C ASP A 694 -15.18 11.51 14.33
N LEU A 695 -15.10 12.14 13.12
CA LEU A 695 -15.53 11.94 11.70
C LEU A 695 -14.36 12.36 10.73
N ASP A 696 -14.45 12.74 9.43
CA ASP A 696 -15.40 12.76 8.29
C ASP A 696 -14.50 12.67 6.99
N TRP A 697 -14.73 12.08 5.80
CA TRP A 697 -15.75 11.29 5.06
C TRP A 697 -16.81 10.48 5.82
N ARG A 698 -17.80 9.89 5.11
CA ARG A 698 -18.83 9.02 5.70
C ARG A 698 -18.21 8.06 6.71
N ALA A 699 -18.66 8.24 7.92
CA ALA A 699 -18.13 7.62 9.11
C ALA A 699 -18.35 6.10 9.09
N GLY A 700 -17.29 5.38 8.71
CA GLY A 700 -17.21 3.93 8.79
C GLY A 700 -16.92 3.47 10.22
N LEU A 701 -16.06 2.47 10.38
CA LEU A 701 -15.54 2.11 11.69
C LEU A 701 -14.39 3.05 12.09
N THR A 702 -14.31 3.36 13.38
CA THR A 702 -13.07 3.87 13.96
C THR A 702 -12.45 2.83 14.87
N PHE A 703 -11.12 2.88 14.92
CA PHE A 703 -10.30 2.26 15.94
C PHE A 703 -9.39 3.35 16.53
N ASP A 704 -9.19 3.38 17.85
CA ASP A 704 -7.81 3.56 18.29
C ASP A 704 -7.18 2.17 18.29
N ALA A 705 -5.89 2.08 17.97
CA ALA A 705 -5.16 0.83 17.98
C ALA A 705 -3.84 1.02 18.72
N ASP A 706 -3.64 0.27 19.79
CA ASP A 706 -2.35 0.24 20.46
C ASP A 706 -1.35 -0.52 19.56
N LEU A 707 -0.24 0.12 19.21
CA LEU A 707 0.83 -0.46 18.40
C LEU A 707 1.69 -1.36 19.27
N GLY A 708 1.96 -2.60 18.84
CA GLY A 708 2.86 -3.50 19.57
C GLY A 708 2.32 -3.91 20.95
N GLY A 709 1.07 -4.35 20.99
CA GLY A 709 0.54 -5.23 22.04
C GLY A 709 0.27 -6.63 21.45
N ASN A 710 0.13 -7.65 22.32
CA ASN A 710 -0.22 -9.03 21.94
C ASN A 710 -1.57 -9.43 22.59
#